data_AF-A0A2H0IBJ6-F1
#
_entry.id   AF-A0A2H0IBJ6-F1
#
_cell.length_a   1.000
_cell.length_b   1.000
_cell.length_c   1.000
_cell.angle_alpha   90.00
_cell.angle_beta   90.00
_cell.angle_gamma   90.00
#
_symmetry.space_group_name_H-M   'P 1'
#
loop_
_entity.id
_entity.type
_entity.pdbx_description
1 polymer ?
#
loop_
_entity_poly.entity_id
_entity_poly.type
_entity_poly.pdbx_seq_one_letter_code
_entity_poly.pdbx_strand_id
1 'polypeptide(L)'
;MNKHELKQAIKTLRQQFIAGASFLRKQHVNKHGSELSLEHAHWFIVMGSENTGKSALLQRSELPYLLSRKHPEKTKRYEHNWWVTKEAVFIDTPSSYLSTKHKALWKHFVRLLKRYSFQKKLDGIVIVLSLDELKQNEQHKALLKTLSHRLQTIRNAFKQRIPLYFIINKIDRLEGFNDFFEDYHQHERQQMWGMHFNPNQALNRQANLEFKDLQQRLHTQFLSRLTQINHEKAHKLFQFCEQFAELSPCVSHFFTIATSKLRKYYQVQGLYFTAALAESHSTHLSLEALQKHYSERAKSYFIHDLLSNISCETSYARKIHNFHIMRNSVLTGLLIVLLSSFIFAYQASQREEKLQLVSAEIAQSQAPAPNTTNFDEINTIHKTLEGSRAFGAGDQLTEAVHTSHLHALRSEFLPPLLTLIKQGLQNNVSDIARYRVLKDYSLLSASKLDNDGFKQLLNTLSPLGPIPDLLKDTHEQKAFLQALSQHEISLPLKGVPLDATRNYFRSLPKAELAFILLASHQDFDTEMTVKFNKDPLTKGLFHYQGDNFSVPKLYTAQIANQWNNAFIAPFIQAAQNGNAVLGRLTPEGDEQSIASSMQKLYSANYNYYWSGFINSISFEQGKDLNSTLENITRLSGEHSALMSLLNLLDSNLPKTVTLNHELQTLKNFIKSKQANDLQTNLNALANSLSPIQTANDQNSAALAFVKQRFYNTESLDALEKLFNLAPALPKPLNDWIAPLITQCWQQLMQGAQQSISDQWQSNVLPFYQQSIANLYPFNPQANDKVSEAAFTHFFKPHGLLLKFYEDNMQPFINENSKDPSLKARDGVSLDFSNEALNQFKQAKKIQALYFNNHEHPSLHIGLQPGSQDGNIRDIALQLGRQAITFNAKNMMKMQYLDWPNNTDNAQASIGFVDVNGKQYRSNTQGFWGLLELMNTGQFTNISKHAWRVVFNQNNADVPELELKLHINSTENPLDIGRFSHFQAPDSLF
;
A
#
# COMPACT_ATOMS: atom_id res chain seq x y z
N MET A 1 27.69 -39.40 -6.10
CA MET A 1 27.17 -40.41 -7.05
C MET A 1 28.35 -41.04 -7.73
N ASN A 2 28.43 -42.37 -7.67
CA ASN A 2 29.42 -43.13 -8.41
C ASN A 2 29.05 -43.13 -9.92
N LYS A 3 30.03 -43.35 -10.81
CA LYS A 3 29.87 -43.34 -12.28
C LYS A 3 28.79 -44.32 -12.77
N HIS A 4 28.63 -45.45 -12.06
CA HIS A 4 27.61 -46.46 -12.35
C HIS A 4 26.18 -45.97 -12.06
N GLU A 5 25.95 -45.39 -10.86
CA GLU A 5 24.66 -44.80 -10.47
C GLU A 5 24.25 -43.66 -11.41
N LEU A 6 25.21 -42.85 -11.87
CA LEU A 6 24.95 -41.76 -12.81
C LEU A 6 24.49 -42.27 -14.18
N LYS A 7 25.11 -43.33 -14.70
CA LYS A 7 24.68 -43.96 -15.95
C LYS A 7 23.27 -44.53 -15.84
N GLN A 8 22.96 -45.21 -14.74
CA GLN A 8 21.62 -45.76 -14.50
C GLN A 8 20.57 -44.65 -14.39
N ALA A 9 20.83 -43.60 -13.59
CA ALA A 9 19.92 -42.47 -13.45
C ALA A 9 19.67 -41.74 -14.78
N ILE A 10 20.70 -41.53 -15.61
CA ILE A 10 20.55 -40.94 -16.95
C ILE A 10 19.73 -41.85 -17.89
N LYS A 11 19.90 -43.17 -17.80
CA LYS A 11 19.13 -44.14 -18.60
C LYS A 11 17.64 -44.07 -18.26
N THR A 12 17.30 -44.13 -16.97
CA THR A 12 15.92 -43.99 -16.47
C THR A 12 15.31 -42.66 -16.89
N LEU A 13 16.08 -41.57 -16.75
CA LEU A 13 15.66 -40.24 -17.14
C LEU A 13 15.29 -40.16 -18.63
N ARG A 14 16.14 -40.72 -19.51
CA ARG A 14 15.89 -40.76 -20.95
C ARG A 14 14.64 -41.57 -21.29
N GLN A 15 14.42 -42.71 -20.62
CA GLN A 15 13.22 -43.53 -20.82
C GLN A 15 11.94 -42.78 -20.44
N GLN A 16 11.95 -42.03 -19.33
CA GLN A 16 10.81 -41.21 -18.91
C GLN A 16 10.48 -40.10 -19.92
N PHE A 17 11.48 -39.40 -20.43
CA PHE A 17 11.27 -38.37 -21.47
C PHE A 17 10.73 -38.94 -22.78
N ILE A 18 11.20 -40.13 -23.19
CA ILE A 18 10.65 -40.82 -24.37
C ILE A 18 9.19 -41.18 -24.15
N ALA A 19 8.85 -41.73 -22.97
CA ALA A 19 7.48 -42.09 -22.63
C ALA A 19 6.55 -40.87 -22.62
N GLY A 20 6.95 -39.78 -21.95
CA GLY A 20 6.18 -38.52 -21.90
C GLY A 20 5.99 -37.90 -23.29
N ALA A 21 7.05 -37.83 -24.10
CA ALA A 21 6.96 -37.31 -25.46
C ALA A 21 6.10 -38.19 -26.38
N SER A 22 6.14 -39.52 -26.22
CA SER A 22 5.29 -40.43 -26.98
C SER A 22 3.80 -40.29 -26.63
N PHE A 23 3.47 -39.98 -25.37
CA PHE A 23 2.10 -39.68 -24.95
C PHE A 23 1.59 -38.39 -25.60
N LEU A 24 2.38 -37.31 -25.55
CA LEU A 24 2.04 -36.02 -26.16
C LEU A 24 1.81 -36.13 -27.68
N ARG A 25 2.52 -37.05 -28.36
CA ARG A 25 2.36 -37.31 -29.81
C ARG A 25 1.23 -38.26 -30.17
N LYS A 26 0.65 -39.01 -29.23
CA LYS A 26 -0.40 -40.01 -29.52
C LYS A 26 -1.83 -39.47 -29.40
N GLN A 27 -2.04 -38.31 -28.77
CA GLN A 27 -3.36 -37.71 -28.52
C GLN A 27 -4.01 -37.03 -29.76
N HIS A 28 -3.52 -37.30 -30.99
CA HIS A 28 -4.02 -36.67 -32.21
C HIS A 28 -5.42 -37.12 -32.68
N VAL A 29 -6.05 -38.13 -32.07
CA VAL A 29 -7.36 -38.64 -32.54
C VAL A 29 -8.25 -39.09 -31.39
N ASN A 30 -9.38 -38.40 -31.19
CA ASN A 30 -10.53 -38.89 -30.42
C ASN A 30 -11.72 -39.14 -31.37
N LYS A 31 -12.57 -40.11 -31.02
CA LYS A 31 -13.73 -40.63 -31.78
C LYS A 31 -14.84 -39.59 -32.15
N HIS A 32 -14.66 -38.30 -31.85
CA HIS A 32 -15.65 -37.23 -32.06
C HIS A 32 -15.13 -36.00 -32.80
N GLY A 33 -14.02 -36.09 -33.55
CA GLY A 33 -13.69 -35.11 -34.58
C GLY A 33 -13.24 -33.71 -34.12
N SER A 34 -12.78 -33.52 -32.87
CA SER A 34 -12.05 -32.31 -32.48
C SER A 34 -10.54 -32.58 -32.40
N GLU A 35 -9.76 -31.87 -33.21
CA GLU A 35 -8.29 -31.91 -33.18
C GLU A 35 -7.77 -31.28 -31.87
N LEU A 36 -7.32 -32.10 -30.92
CA LEU A 36 -6.53 -31.64 -29.77
C LEU A 36 -5.05 -31.56 -30.18
N SER A 37 -4.66 -30.48 -30.88
CA SER A 37 -3.25 -30.25 -31.21
C SER A 37 -2.48 -29.73 -29.99
N LEU A 38 -1.88 -30.67 -29.23
CA LEU A 38 -0.94 -30.37 -28.13
C LEU A 38 0.42 -29.81 -28.62
N GLU A 39 0.56 -29.55 -29.92
CA GLU A 39 1.78 -28.97 -30.52
C GLU A 39 2.09 -27.55 -30.00
N HIS A 40 1.07 -26.87 -29.47
CA HIS A 40 1.16 -25.51 -28.91
C HIS A 40 1.17 -25.47 -27.38
N ALA A 41 1.19 -26.62 -26.68
CA ALA A 41 1.16 -26.65 -25.22
C ALA A 41 2.38 -25.95 -24.61
N HIS A 42 2.15 -25.14 -23.57
CA HIS A 42 3.16 -24.36 -22.87
C HIS A 42 3.96 -25.23 -21.87
N TRP A 43 5.30 -25.18 -21.91
CA TRP A 43 6.14 -26.01 -21.05
C TRP A 43 6.64 -25.24 -19.82
N PHE A 44 6.32 -25.75 -18.64
CA PHE A 44 6.72 -25.21 -17.35
C PHE A 44 7.55 -26.20 -16.53
N ILE A 45 8.59 -25.71 -15.87
CA ILE A 45 9.36 -26.48 -14.88
C ILE A 45 8.97 -26.02 -13.48
N VAL A 46 8.58 -26.96 -12.62
CA VAL A 46 8.33 -26.70 -11.20
C VAL A 46 9.54 -27.14 -10.38
N MET A 47 10.19 -26.20 -9.68
CA MET A 47 11.41 -26.41 -8.88
C MET A 47 11.21 -25.95 -7.44
N GLY A 48 11.97 -26.53 -6.51
CA GLY A 48 11.87 -26.24 -5.07
C GLY A 48 12.58 -27.32 -4.25
N SER A 49 12.84 -27.03 -2.98
CA SER A 49 13.57 -27.91 -2.04
C SER A 49 12.76 -29.15 -1.64
N GLU A 50 13.31 -29.96 -0.73
CA GLU A 50 12.54 -31.05 -0.10
C GLU A 50 11.41 -30.47 0.75
N ASN A 51 10.28 -31.16 0.78
CA ASN A 51 9.12 -30.79 1.59
C ASN A 51 8.46 -29.43 1.30
N THR A 52 8.76 -28.74 0.20
CA THR A 52 8.06 -27.47 -0.15
C THR A 52 6.64 -27.66 -0.69
N GLY A 53 6.22 -28.91 -0.93
CA GLY A 53 4.87 -29.24 -1.34
C GLY A 53 4.59 -29.11 -2.84
N LYS A 54 5.61 -29.16 -3.71
CA LYS A 54 5.48 -29.08 -5.18
C LYS A 54 4.44 -30.05 -5.76
N SER A 55 4.55 -31.33 -5.42
CA SER A 55 3.65 -32.36 -5.93
C SER A 55 2.23 -32.18 -5.36
N ALA A 56 2.12 -31.77 -4.10
CA ALA A 56 0.84 -31.46 -3.46
C ALA A 56 0.15 -30.25 -4.12
N LEU A 57 0.92 -29.23 -4.51
CA LEU A 57 0.45 -28.04 -5.23
C LEU A 57 -0.11 -28.41 -6.61
N LEU A 58 0.58 -29.26 -7.36
CA LEU A 58 0.07 -29.72 -8.68
C LEU A 58 -1.12 -30.67 -8.54
N GLN A 59 -1.11 -31.56 -7.55
CA GLN A 59 -2.19 -32.51 -7.31
C GLN A 59 -3.49 -31.84 -6.86
N ARG A 60 -3.39 -30.75 -6.09
CA ARG A 60 -4.53 -29.98 -5.55
C ARG A 60 -4.83 -28.70 -6.34
N SER A 61 -4.32 -28.60 -7.56
CA SER A 61 -4.64 -27.46 -8.45
C SER A 61 -6.04 -27.53 -9.05
N GLU A 62 -6.70 -28.69 -8.96
CA GLU A 62 -8.01 -28.95 -9.58
C GLU A 62 -8.03 -28.73 -11.11
N LEU A 63 -6.85 -28.66 -11.76
CA LEU A 63 -6.76 -28.53 -13.21
C LEU A 63 -7.17 -29.85 -13.91
N PRO A 64 -7.79 -29.78 -15.11
CA PRO A 64 -8.22 -30.96 -15.86
C PRO A 64 -7.01 -31.67 -16.50
N TYR A 65 -6.29 -32.46 -15.71
CA TYR A 65 -5.12 -33.19 -16.16
C TYR A 65 -5.49 -34.39 -17.04
N LEU A 66 -4.97 -34.40 -18.28
CA LEU A 66 -5.08 -35.50 -19.24
C LEU A 66 -4.13 -36.66 -18.90
N LEU A 67 -3.04 -36.36 -18.20
CA LEU A 67 -2.10 -37.35 -17.66
C LEU A 67 -1.75 -36.96 -16.23
N SER A 68 -2.16 -37.78 -15.27
CA SER A 68 -1.64 -37.79 -13.90
C SER A 68 -1.12 -39.19 -13.61
N ARG A 69 0.21 -39.37 -13.56
CA ARG A 69 0.76 -40.64 -13.05
C ARG A 69 0.62 -40.65 -11.54
N LYS A 70 -0.46 -41.24 -11.02
CA LYS A 70 -0.59 -41.60 -9.61
C LYS A 70 0.30 -42.82 -9.33
N HIS A 71 1.47 -42.60 -8.75
CA HIS A 71 2.16 -43.62 -7.97
C HIS A 71 2.34 -43.11 -6.55
N PRO A 72 1.40 -43.40 -5.63
CA PRO A 72 1.58 -43.22 -4.21
C PRO A 72 2.09 -44.54 -3.64
N GLU A 73 3.29 -44.99 -4.01
CA GLU A 73 3.98 -46.04 -3.25
C GLU A 73 5.42 -46.22 -3.75
N LYS A 74 6.37 -45.93 -2.86
CA LYS A 74 7.80 -46.30 -2.91
C LYS A 74 8.45 -46.23 -4.31
N THR A 75 8.81 -45.05 -4.81
CA THR A 75 9.65 -44.96 -6.02
C THR A 75 10.82 -43.99 -5.90
N LYS A 76 11.81 -44.18 -6.78
CA LYS A 76 13.23 -43.87 -6.59
C LYS A 76 13.50 -42.35 -6.51
N ARG A 77 14.59 -41.97 -5.81
CA ARG A 77 15.07 -40.59 -5.52
C ARG A 77 15.27 -39.63 -6.72
N TYR A 78 14.91 -40.04 -7.95
CA TYR A 78 15.17 -39.33 -9.22
C TYR A 78 13.99 -39.37 -10.22
N GLU A 79 12.77 -39.72 -9.80
CA GLU A 79 11.64 -39.82 -10.74
C GLU A 79 10.92 -38.48 -10.95
N HIS A 80 10.62 -38.17 -12.21
CA HIS A 80 9.88 -36.96 -12.61
C HIS A 80 8.40 -37.25 -12.80
N ASN A 81 7.56 -36.36 -12.28
CA ASN A 81 6.13 -36.42 -12.53
C ASN A 81 5.74 -35.44 -13.64
N TRP A 82 4.98 -35.95 -14.60
CA TRP A 82 4.46 -35.19 -15.74
C TRP A 82 2.99 -34.90 -15.47
N TRP A 83 2.64 -33.61 -15.50
CA TRP A 83 1.29 -33.11 -15.29
C TRP A 83 0.89 -32.37 -16.56
N VAL A 84 -0.01 -32.96 -17.34
CA VAL A 84 -0.37 -32.46 -18.68
C VAL A 84 -1.83 -32.03 -18.68
N THR A 85 -2.11 -30.80 -19.06
CA THR A 85 -3.46 -30.27 -19.34
C THR A 85 -3.64 -30.10 -20.85
N LYS A 86 -4.80 -29.58 -21.28
CA LYS A 86 -5.04 -29.23 -22.69
C LYS A 86 -4.12 -28.12 -23.20
N GLU A 87 -3.61 -27.27 -22.31
CA GLU A 87 -2.91 -26.01 -22.65
C GLU A 87 -1.46 -25.96 -22.15
N ALA A 88 -1.10 -26.76 -21.13
CA ALA A 88 0.21 -26.68 -20.49
C ALA A 88 0.75 -28.05 -20.03
N VAL A 89 2.07 -28.16 -20.00
CA VAL A 89 2.84 -29.30 -19.49
C VAL A 89 3.71 -28.82 -18.33
N PHE A 90 3.39 -29.28 -17.11
CA PHE A 90 4.19 -29.03 -15.92
C PHE A 90 5.07 -30.24 -15.60
N ILE A 91 6.37 -30.01 -15.47
CA ILE A 91 7.34 -31.03 -15.06
C ILE A 91 7.73 -30.77 -13.61
N ASP A 92 7.30 -31.68 -12.73
CA ASP A 92 7.71 -31.69 -11.33
C ASP A 92 9.14 -32.23 -11.23
N THR A 93 10.04 -31.43 -10.65
CA THR A 93 11.45 -31.79 -10.52
C THR A 93 11.77 -32.34 -9.12
N PRO A 94 12.55 -33.44 -9.02
CA PRO A 94 13.08 -33.91 -7.76
C PRO A 94 13.84 -32.81 -7.04
N SER A 95 13.60 -32.69 -5.74
CA SER A 95 14.33 -31.79 -4.83
C SER A 95 15.85 -31.99 -4.85
N SER A 96 16.30 -33.22 -5.14
CA SER A 96 17.71 -33.58 -5.27
C SER A 96 18.44 -32.76 -6.35
N TYR A 97 17.73 -32.14 -7.29
CA TYR A 97 18.31 -31.27 -8.31
C TYR A 97 18.81 -29.93 -7.75
N LEU A 98 18.28 -29.49 -6.61
CA LEU A 98 18.79 -28.34 -5.87
C LEU A 98 19.96 -28.69 -4.94
N SER A 99 20.46 -29.93 -4.95
CA SER A 99 21.70 -30.30 -4.28
C SER A 99 22.93 -30.03 -5.15
N THR A 100 24.05 -29.65 -4.52
CA THR A 100 25.36 -29.48 -5.18
C THR A 100 25.88 -30.79 -5.79
N LYS A 101 25.51 -31.94 -5.21
CA LYS A 101 26.00 -33.29 -5.59
C LYS A 101 25.54 -33.78 -6.97
N HIS A 102 24.48 -33.22 -7.55
CA HIS A 102 23.82 -33.75 -8.76
C HIS A 102 23.96 -32.88 -10.03
N LYS A 103 25.02 -32.08 -10.13
CA LYS A 103 25.25 -31.14 -11.24
C LYS A 103 25.28 -31.80 -12.63
N ALA A 104 25.86 -32.99 -12.76
CA ALA A 104 25.95 -33.70 -14.03
C ALA A 104 24.58 -34.22 -14.52
N LEU A 105 23.74 -34.66 -13.59
CA LEU A 105 22.40 -35.17 -13.87
C LEU A 105 21.49 -34.03 -14.34
N TRP A 106 21.52 -32.87 -13.66
CA TRP A 106 20.82 -31.65 -14.09
C TRP A 106 21.17 -31.22 -15.53
N LYS A 107 22.46 -31.24 -15.89
CA LYS A 107 22.89 -30.90 -17.26
C LYS A 107 22.30 -31.84 -18.31
N HIS A 108 22.13 -33.13 -17.99
CA HIS A 108 21.48 -34.09 -18.89
C HIS A 108 19.96 -33.88 -18.95
N PHE A 109 19.32 -33.60 -17.82
CA PHE A 109 17.90 -33.23 -17.76
C PHE A 109 17.59 -32.05 -18.68
N VAL A 110 18.34 -30.94 -18.57
CA VAL A 110 18.13 -29.75 -19.41
C VAL A 110 18.31 -30.05 -20.91
N ARG A 111 19.28 -30.92 -21.28
CA ARG A 111 19.46 -31.35 -22.67
C ARG A 111 18.29 -32.16 -23.19
N LEU A 112 17.75 -33.07 -22.38
CA LEU A 112 16.58 -33.87 -22.73
C LEU A 112 15.35 -32.97 -22.85
N LEU A 113 15.15 -32.05 -21.90
CA LEU A 113 14.08 -31.08 -21.95
C LEU A 113 14.10 -30.28 -23.26
N LYS A 114 15.26 -29.72 -23.64
CA LYS A 114 15.41 -29.00 -24.91
C LYS A 114 15.14 -29.88 -26.15
N ARG A 115 15.46 -31.17 -26.07
CA ARG A 115 15.28 -32.11 -27.18
C ARG A 115 13.80 -32.48 -27.39
N TYR A 116 13.04 -32.57 -26.30
CA TYR A 116 11.67 -33.08 -26.31
C TYR A 116 10.60 -32.00 -26.11
N SER A 117 10.95 -30.77 -25.71
CA SER A 117 9.99 -29.67 -25.64
C SER A 117 9.58 -29.19 -27.04
N PHE A 118 8.29 -28.87 -27.20
CA PHE A 118 7.77 -28.36 -28.47
C PHE A 118 8.43 -27.01 -28.83
N GLN A 119 8.72 -26.82 -30.12
CA GLN A 119 9.43 -25.64 -30.65
C GLN A 119 10.81 -25.36 -30.01
N LYS A 120 11.37 -26.29 -29.22
CA LYS A 120 12.63 -26.13 -28.45
C LYS A 120 12.64 -24.90 -27.54
N LYS A 121 11.47 -24.48 -27.04
CA LYS A 121 11.29 -23.36 -26.11
C LYS A 121 10.78 -23.83 -24.75
N LEU A 122 10.92 -22.97 -23.75
CA LEU A 122 10.37 -23.11 -22.40
C LEU A 122 9.59 -21.84 -22.03
N ASP A 123 8.31 -21.98 -21.68
CA ASP A 123 7.39 -20.85 -21.50
C ASP A 123 7.48 -20.23 -20.10
N GLY A 124 7.86 -21.01 -19.09
CA GLY A 124 8.08 -20.47 -17.75
C GLY A 124 8.75 -21.42 -16.77
N ILE A 125 9.20 -20.85 -15.66
CA ILE A 125 9.77 -21.59 -14.53
C ILE A 125 9.02 -21.17 -13.26
N VAL A 126 8.51 -22.15 -12.51
CA VAL A 126 7.84 -21.96 -11.23
C VAL A 126 8.77 -22.42 -10.11
N ILE A 127 9.13 -21.51 -9.20
CA ILE A 127 9.93 -21.80 -8.01
C ILE A 127 9.01 -21.82 -6.80
N VAL A 128 8.91 -22.98 -6.14
CA VAL A 128 8.12 -23.20 -4.93
C VAL A 128 9.04 -23.21 -3.71
N LEU A 129 8.76 -22.31 -2.78
CA LEU A 129 9.42 -22.16 -1.48
C LEU A 129 8.39 -22.43 -0.39
N SER A 130 8.82 -23.00 0.74
CA SER A 130 7.95 -23.07 1.92
C SER A 130 8.04 -21.81 2.77
N LEU A 131 7.01 -21.55 3.59
CA LEU A 131 7.04 -20.47 4.58
C LEU A 131 8.25 -20.56 5.53
N ASP A 132 8.61 -21.77 5.97
CA ASP A 132 9.75 -21.96 6.90
C ASP A 132 11.07 -21.56 6.24
N GLU A 133 11.24 -21.92 4.97
CA GLU A 133 12.42 -21.54 4.19
C GLU A 133 12.50 -20.04 3.98
N LEU A 134 11.36 -19.35 3.83
CA LEU A 134 11.32 -17.90 3.71
C LEU A 134 11.73 -17.20 5.02
N LYS A 135 11.38 -17.75 6.19
CA LYS A 135 11.75 -17.17 7.50
C LYS A 135 13.23 -17.40 7.88
N GLN A 136 13.90 -18.39 7.31
CA GLN A 136 15.29 -18.76 7.66
C GLN A 136 16.36 -18.01 6.83
N ASN A 137 16.74 -16.80 7.28
CA ASN A 137 17.67 -15.90 6.57
C ASN A 137 19.04 -16.50 6.22
N GLU A 138 19.63 -17.35 7.08
CA GLU A 138 20.97 -17.94 6.86
C GLU A 138 21.01 -18.91 5.66
N GLN A 139 19.90 -19.59 5.35
CA GLN A 139 19.85 -20.59 4.28
C GLN A 139 19.57 -19.99 2.88
N HIS A 140 19.03 -18.76 2.82
CA HIS A 140 18.65 -18.11 1.56
C HIS A 140 19.83 -17.93 0.60
N LYS A 141 20.99 -17.51 1.12
CA LYS A 141 22.17 -17.23 0.28
C LYS A 141 22.68 -18.49 -0.44
N ALA A 142 22.66 -19.64 0.24
CA ALA A 142 23.10 -20.93 -0.30
C ALA A 142 22.10 -21.52 -1.31
N LEU A 143 20.81 -21.46 -0.97
CA LEU A 143 19.72 -21.88 -1.86
C LEU A 143 19.72 -21.05 -3.15
N LEU A 144 19.73 -19.72 -3.04
CA LEU A 144 19.73 -18.81 -4.18
C LEU A 144 20.99 -18.97 -5.04
N LYS A 145 22.17 -19.19 -4.43
CA LYS A 145 23.40 -19.48 -5.19
C LYS A 145 23.26 -20.75 -6.04
N THR A 146 22.66 -21.79 -5.48
CA THR A 146 22.45 -23.05 -6.20
C THR A 146 21.39 -22.90 -7.30
N LEU A 147 20.26 -22.24 -6.99
CA LEU A 147 19.21 -21.90 -7.95
C LEU A 147 19.75 -21.07 -9.12
N SER A 148 20.52 -20.01 -8.87
CA SER A 148 21.15 -19.20 -9.92
C SER A 148 22.00 -20.05 -10.86
N HIS A 149 22.78 -21.01 -10.34
CA HIS A 149 23.62 -21.88 -11.17
C HIS A 149 22.79 -22.87 -12.02
N ARG A 150 21.68 -23.37 -11.46
CA ARG A 150 20.74 -24.26 -12.15
C ARG A 150 20.01 -23.54 -13.27
N LEU A 151 19.48 -22.36 -12.96
CA LEU A 151 18.86 -21.45 -13.90
C LEU A 151 19.86 -21.05 -15.00
N GLN A 152 21.11 -20.71 -14.69
CA GLN A 152 22.11 -20.41 -15.72
C GLN A 152 22.31 -21.57 -16.71
N THR A 153 22.20 -22.82 -16.26
CA THR A 153 22.27 -24.01 -17.12
C THR A 153 21.08 -24.09 -18.08
N ILE A 154 19.86 -23.79 -17.62
CA ILE A 154 18.65 -23.72 -18.48
C ILE A 154 18.83 -22.63 -19.53
N ARG A 155 19.21 -21.42 -19.11
CA ARG A 155 19.44 -20.30 -20.01
C ARG A 155 20.47 -20.62 -21.09
N ASN A 156 21.60 -21.22 -20.72
CA ASN A 156 22.64 -21.58 -21.68
C ASN A 156 22.15 -22.62 -22.70
N ALA A 157 21.18 -23.46 -22.34
CA ALA A 157 20.57 -24.41 -23.26
C ALA A 157 19.54 -23.75 -24.18
N PHE A 158 18.61 -22.95 -23.66
CA PHE A 158 17.48 -22.39 -24.41
C PHE A 158 17.75 -21.02 -25.06
N LYS A 159 18.78 -20.29 -24.61
CA LYS A 159 19.20 -18.97 -25.10
C LYS A 159 18.09 -17.91 -25.15
N GLN A 160 17.09 -18.00 -24.27
CA GLN A 160 15.99 -17.04 -24.16
C GLN A 160 15.84 -16.53 -22.73
N ARG A 161 15.23 -15.35 -22.55
CA ARG A 161 14.79 -14.86 -21.23
C ARG A 161 13.48 -15.57 -20.91
N ILE A 162 13.50 -16.37 -19.85
CA ILE A 162 12.35 -17.20 -19.46
C ILE A 162 11.64 -16.50 -18.29
N PRO A 163 10.32 -16.38 -18.32
CA PRO A 163 9.51 -15.92 -17.17
C PRO A 163 9.74 -16.77 -15.92
N LEU A 164 9.88 -16.11 -14.77
CA LEU A 164 10.10 -16.73 -13.47
C LEU A 164 8.96 -16.36 -12.51
N TYR A 165 8.30 -17.37 -11.96
CA TYR A 165 7.20 -17.23 -10.99
C TYR A 165 7.64 -17.80 -9.65
N PHE A 166 7.48 -17.04 -8.57
CA PHE A 166 7.74 -17.52 -7.22
C PHE A 166 6.42 -17.86 -6.52
N ILE A 167 6.38 -18.99 -5.84
CA ILE A 167 5.25 -19.42 -5.02
C ILE A 167 5.75 -19.70 -3.62
N ILE A 168 5.20 -19.00 -2.63
CA ILE A 168 5.35 -19.32 -1.21
C ILE A 168 4.19 -20.21 -0.82
N ASN A 169 4.50 -21.48 -0.56
CA ASN A 169 3.53 -22.49 -0.15
C ASN A 169 3.56 -22.69 1.37
N LYS A 170 2.53 -23.34 1.90
CA LYS A 170 2.34 -23.61 3.34
C LYS A 170 2.06 -22.37 4.18
N ILE A 171 1.32 -21.41 3.63
CA ILE A 171 0.94 -20.23 4.40
C ILE A 171 -0.10 -20.53 5.49
N ASP A 172 -0.76 -21.69 5.41
CA ASP A 172 -1.62 -22.27 6.44
C ASP A 172 -0.92 -22.55 7.78
N ARG A 173 0.41 -22.43 7.81
CA ARG A 173 1.19 -22.49 9.04
C ARG A 173 1.20 -21.19 9.85
N LEU A 174 0.73 -20.08 9.27
CA LEU A 174 0.49 -18.87 10.05
C LEU A 174 -0.74 -19.09 10.94
N GLU A 175 -0.61 -18.72 12.20
CA GLU A 175 -1.68 -18.86 13.17
C GLU A 175 -2.88 -18.00 12.76
N GLY A 176 -4.08 -18.56 12.83
CA GLY A 176 -5.32 -17.89 12.38
C GLY A 176 -5.59 -17.91 10.88
N PHE A 177 -4.71 -18.48 10.02
CA PHE A 177 -4.96 -18.55 8.56
C PHE A 177 -6.26 -19.29 8.23
N ASN A 178 -6.44 -20.49 8.80
CA ASN A 178 -7.61 -21.32 8.50
C ASN A 178 -8.90 -20.67 9.01
N ASP A 179 -8.84 -19.99 10.17
CA ASP A 179 -9.96 -19.25 10.74
C ASP A 179 -10.32 -18.02 9.90
N PHE A 180 -9.32 -17.35 9.30
CA PHE A 180 -9.52 -16.17 8.45
C PHE A 180 -10.21 -16.52 7.12
N PHE A 181 -9.81 -17.64 6.50
CA PHE A 181 -10.33 -18.07 5.19
C PHE A 181 -11.39 -19.19 5.28
N GLU A 182 -11.95 -19.43 6.46
CA GLU A 182 -12.93 -20.49 6.69
C GLU A 182 -14.19 -20.33 5.82
N ASP A 183 -14.68 -19.08 5.76
CA ASP A 183 -15.93 -18.66 5.12
C ASP A 183 -15.84 -18.52 3.60
N TYR A 184 -14.64 -18.61 3.01
CA TYR A 184 -14.47 -18.45 1.57
C TYR A 184 -15.18 -19.57 0.80
N HIS A 185 -15.99 -19.22 -0.18
CA HIS A 185 -16.63 -20.15 -1.11
C HIS A 185 -15.61 -20.76 -2.09
N GLN A 186 -15.99 -21.82 -2.84
CA GLN A 186 -15.06 -22.55 -3.72
C GLN A 186 -14.34 -21.64 -4.72
N HIS A 187 -15.05 -20.72 -5.37
CA HIS A 187 -14.45 -19.76 -6.30
C HIS A 187 -13.48 -18.78 -5.62
N GLU A 188 -13.81 -18.30 -4.41
CA GLU A 188 -12.92 -17.42 -3.65
C GLU A 188 -11.66 -18.14 -3.15
N ARG A 189 -11.71 -19.46 -2.95
CA ARG A 189 -10.52 -20.26 -2.64
C ARG A 189 -9.69 -20.57 -3.88
N GLN A 190 -10.28 -20.54 -5.07
CA GLN A 190 -9.58 -20.79 -6.34
C GLN A 190 -8.82 -19.56 -6.85
N GLN A 191 -9.18 -18.36 -6.37
CA GLN A 191 -8.59 -17.08 -6.79
C GLN A 191 -7.07 -17.01 -6.63
N MET A 192 -6.43 -16.18 -7.45
CA MET A 192 -4.99 -15.92 -7.33
C MET A 192 -4.73 -14.94 -6.17
N TRP A 193 -3.88 -15.33 -5.21
CA TRP A 193 -3.47 -14.46 -4.11
C TRP A 193 -1.96 -14.20 -4.14
N GLY A 194 -1.57 -12.94 -4.35
CA GLY A 194 -0.15 -12.57 -4.48
C GLY A 194 0.06 -11.25 -5.20
N MET A 195 1.30 -11.07 -5.66
CA MET A 195 1.80 -9.86 -6.31
C MET A 195 2.25 -10.19 -7.73
N HIS A 196 1.82 -9.39 -8.70
CA HIS A 196 2.28 -9.48 -10.08
C HIS A 196 3.27 -8.34 -10.35
N PHE A 197 4.35 -8.62 -11.09
CA PHE A 197 5.45 -7.69 -11.29
C PHE A 197 5.56 -7.21 -12.74
N ASN A 198 5.77 -5.91 -12.90
CA ASN A 198 5.96 -5.30 -14.19
C ASN A 198 7.46 -5.33 -14.56
N PRO A 199 7.85 -5.87 -15.74
CA PRO A 199 9.26 -5.94 -16.15
C PRO A 199 10.02 -4.61 -16.15
N ASN A 200 9.33 -3.48 -16.30
CA ASN A 200 9.94 -2.17 -16.51
C ASN A 200 10.24 -1.41 -15.20
N GLN A 201 9.89 -1.96 -14.04
CA GLN A 201 10.07 -1.31 -12.74
C GLN A 201 11.10 -2.02 -11.85
N ALA A 202 11.56 -1.33 -10.79
CA ALA A 202 12.50 -1.92 -9.85
C ALA A 202 11.80 -2.97 -8.96
N LEU A 203 12.14 -4.25 -9.16
CA LEU A 203 11.46 -5.39 -8.53
C LEU A 203 11.33 -5.28 -7.00
N ASN A 204 12.36 -4.83 -6.28
CA ASN A 204 12.28 -4.67 -4.82
C ASN A 204 11.28 -3.58 -4.41
N ARG A 205 11.23 -2.46 -5.13
CA ARG A 205 10.29 -1.37 -4.85
C ARG A 205 8.86 -1.82 -5.14
N GLN A 206 8.65 -2.52 -6.25
CA GLN A 206 7.34 -3.06 -6.60
C GLN A 206 6.90 -4.13 -5.60
N ALA A 207 7.78 -5.07 -5.22
CA ALA A 207 7.48 -6.08 -4.20
C ALA A 207 7.05 -5.47 -2.87
N ASN A 208 7.74 -4.42 -2.39
CA ASN A 208 7.37 -3.78 -1.12
C ASN A 208 6.03 -3.04 -1.21
N LEU A 209 5.74 -2.38 -2.34
CA LEU A 209 4.47 -1.67 -2.55
C LEU A 209 3.29 -2.63 -2.66
N GLU A 210 3.41 -3.65 -3.51
CA GLU A 210 2.36 -4.67 -3.74
C GLU A 210 2.12 -5.50 -2.47
N PHE A 211 3.16 -5.79 -1.68
CA PHE A 211 3.00 -6.53 -0.42
C PHE A 211 2.24 -5.68 0.61
N LYS A 212 2.53 -4.38 0.69
CA LYS A 212 1.83 -3.45 1.57
C LYS A 212 0.35 -3.30 1.18
N ASP A 213 0.04 -3.25 -0.10
CA ASP A 213 -1.34 -3.24 -0.59
C ASP A 213 -2.08 -4.54 -0.20
N LEU A 214 -1.42 -5.69 -0.35
CA LEU A 214 -1.98 -6.99 0.05
C LEU A 214 -2.24 -7.05 1.57
N GLN A 215 -1.32 -6.52 2.39
CA GLN A 215 -1.52 -6.36 3.84
C GLN A 215 -2.71 -5.45 4.16
N GLN A 216 -2.83 -4.30 3.49
CA GLN A 216 -3.94 -3.37 3.71
C GLN A 216 -5.29 -4.00 3.35
N ARG A 217 -5.36 -4.77 2.26
CA ARG A 217 -6.57 -5.52 1.90
C ARG A 217 -6.95 -6.54 2.97
N LEU A 218 -5.99 -7.28 3.53
CA LEU A 218 -6.25 -8.19 4.65
C LEU A 218 -6.76 -7.44 5.89
N HIS A 219 -6.15 -6.31 6.23
CA HIS A 219 -6.54 -5.52 7.40
C HIS A 219 -7.95 -4.93 7.25
N THR A 220 -8.31 -4.41 6.07
CA THR A 220 -9.67 -3.93 5.78
C THR A 220 -10.70 -5.07 5.84
N GLN A 221 -10.36 -6.25 5.32
CA GLN A 221 -11.21 -7.44 5.46
C GLN A 221 -11.40 -7.84 6.92
N PHE A 222 -10.34 -7.79 7.73
CA PHE A 222 -10.43 -8.01 9.18
C PHE A 222 -11.37 -7.00 9.86
N LEU A 223 -11.17 -5.70 9.64
CA LEU A 223 -11.99 -4.65 10.23
C LEU A 223 -13.48 -4.79 9.85
N SER A 224 -13.76 -5.17 8.60
CA SER A 224 -15.14 -5.41 8.14
C SER A 224 -15.84 -6.57 8.86
N ARG A 225 -15.07 -7.50 9.43
CA ARG A 225 -15.56 -8.69 10.12
C ARG A 225 -15.60 -8.56 11.64
N LEU A 226 -14.96 -7.52 12.22
CA LEU A 226 -14.93 -7.29 13.67
C LEU A 226 -16.32 -7.09 14.30
N THR A 227 -17.30 -6.62 13.54
CA THR A 227 -18.67 -6.38 14.05
C THR A 227 -19.50 -7.65 14.21
N GLN A 228 -19.06 -8.78 13.64
CA GLN A 228 -19.83 -10.03 13.55
C GLN A 228 -19.21 -11.22 14.27
N ILE A 229 -18.02 -11.06 14.88
CA ILE A 229 -17.19 -12.18 15.39
C ILE A 229 -16.92 -12.01 16.88
N ASN A 230 -16.83 -13.12 17.62
CA ASN A 230 -16.51 -13.14 19.06
C ASN A 230 -15.04 -12.78 19.35
N HIS A 231 -14.72 -12.43 20.61
CA HIS A 231 -13.37 -12.01 21.01
C HIS A 231 -12.27 -13.04 20.71
N GLU A 232 -12.56 -14.34 20.85
CA GLU A 232 -11.57 -15.40 20.62
C GLU A 232 -11.21 -15.54 19.13
N LYS A 233 -12.21 -15.52 18.22
CA LYS A 233 -11.96 -15.61 16.78
C LYS A 233 -11.41 -14.27 16.24
N ALA A 234 -11.81 -13.13 16.80
CA ALA A 234 -11.20 -11.83 16.49
C ALA A 234 -9.70 -11.79 16.81
N HIS A 235 -9.27 -12.40 17.93
CA HIS A 235 -7.85 -12.49 18.28
C HIS A 235 -7.06 -13.34 17.27
N LYS A 236 -7.58 -14.51 16.87
CA LYS A 236 -6.93 -15.39 15.86
C LYS A 236 -6.80 -14.70 14.50
N LEU A 237 -7.85 -13.99 14.05
CA LEU A 237 -7.82 -13.23 12.79
C LEU A 237 -6.81 -12.08 12.84
N PHE A 238 -6.75 -11.35 13.97
CA PHE A 238 -5.75 -10.30 14.17
C PHE A 238 -4.32 -10.87 14.16
N GLN A 239 -4.11 -12.00 14.84
CA GLN A 239 -2.82 -12.68 14.89
C GLN A 239 -2.34 -13.12 13.50
N PHE A 240 -3.25 -13.57 12.63
CA PHE A 240 -2.91 -13.84 11.24
C PHE A 240 -2.44 -12.59 10.49
N CYS A 241 -3.15 -11.46 10.63
CA CYS A 241 -2.76 -10.20 10.01
C CYS A 241 -1.37 -9.72 10.46
N GLU A 242 -1.08 -9.82 11.76
CA GLU A 242 0.24 -9.49 12.34
C GLU A 242 1.34 -10.42 11.82
N GLN A 243 1.14 -11.74 11.89
CA GLN A 243 2.15 -12.71 11.43
C GLN A 243 2.39 -12.65 9.92
N PHE A 244 1.36 -12.30 9.13
CA PHE A 244 1.54 -12.03 7.70
C PHE A 244 2.31 -10.72 7.49
N ALA A 245 2.11 -9.72 8.36
CA ALA A 245 2.83 -8.46 8.29
C ALA A 245 4.34 -8.62 8.51
N GLU A 246 4.72 -9.48 9.46
CA GLU A 246 6.09 -9.87 9.77
C GLU A 246 6.84 -10.55 8.62
N LEU A 247 6.14 -11.03 7.58
CA LEU A 247 6.80 -11.60 6.40
C LEU A 247 7.38 -10.53 5.47
N SER A 248 6.98 -9.26 5.59
CA SER A 248 7.41 -8.19 4.69
C SER A 248 8.94 -8.03 4.63
N PRO A 249 9.66 -7.95 5.77
CA PRO A 249 11.12 -7.89 5.76
C PRO A 249 11.77 -9.14 5.15
N CYS A 250 11.20 -10.33 5.38
CA CYS A 250 11.70 -11.59 4.83
C CYS A 250 11.57 -11.63 3.29
N VAL A 251 10.41 -11.21 2.76
CA VAL A 251 10.16 -11.12 1.31
C VAL A 251 11.08 -10.08 0.67
N SER A 252 11.20 -8.89 1.28
CA SER A 252 12.08 -7.82 0.82
C SER A 252 13.56 -8.26 0.78
N HIS A 253 14.02 -8.94 1.83
CA HIS A 253 15.38 -9.47 1.91
C HIS A 253 15.64 -10.54 0.84
N PHE A 254 14.71 -11.49 0.67
CA PHE A 254 14.79 -12.53 -0.35
C PHE A 254 14.87 -11.92 -1.76
N PHE A 255 14.01 -10.95 -2.09
CA PHE A 255 14.02 -10.30 -3.40
C PHE A 255 15.23 -9.41 -3.61
N THR A 256 15.79 -8.80 -2.57
CA THR A 256 17.06 -8.06 -2.67
C THR A 256 18.22 -8.98 -3.08
N ILE A 257 18.29 -10.18 -2.50
CA ILE A 257 19.31 -11.17 -2.88
C ILE A 257 18.98 -11.77 -4.26
N ALA A 258 17.71 -12.04 -4.56
CA ALA A 258 17.29 -12.60 -5.84
C ALA A 258 17.52 -11.63 -7.01
N THR A 259 17.21 -10.34 -6.85
CA THR A 259 17.43 -9.30 -7.87
C THR A 259 18.90 -9.14 -8.21
N SER A 260 19.78 -9.07 -7.21
CA SER A 260 21.22 -8.93 -7.44
C SER A 260 21.81 -10.09 -8.27
N LYS A 261 21.28 -11.31 -8.12
CA LYS A 261 21.83 -12.52 -8.79
C LYS A 261 21.06 -12.97 -10.04
N LEU A 262 19.76 -12.73 -10.12
CA LEU A 262 18.87 -13.28 -11.15
C LEU A 262 18.43 -12.25 -12.21
N ARG A 263 18.42 -10.94 -11.89
CA ARG A 263 17.91 -9.86 -12.77
C ARG A 263 18.61 -9.80 -14.14
N LYS A 264 19.90 -10.16 -14.20
CA LYS A 264 20.67 -10.16 -15.46
C LYS A 264 20.17 -11.22 -16.45
N TYR A 265 19.39 -12.20 -16.00
CA TYR A 265 19.19 -13.45 -16.71
C TYR A 265 17.72 -13.89 -16.86
N TYR A 266 16.83 -13.41 -15.99
CA TYR A 266 15.42 -13.82 -15.91
C TYR A 266 14.50 -12.63 -15.66
N GLN A 267 13.25 -12.72 -16.13
CA GLN A 267 12.19 -11.78 -15.83
C GLN A 267 11.30 -12.39 -14.75
N VAL A 268 11.32 -11.80 -13.56
CA VAL A 268 10.42 -12.22 -12.48
C VAL A 268 9.05 -11.62 -12.74
N GLN A 269 8.02 -12.46 -12.86
CA GLN A 269 6.65 -12.04 -13.19
C GLN A 269 5.74 -11.90 -11.97
N GLY A 270 6.05 -12.58 -10.86
CA GLY A 270 5.21 -12.47 -9.67
C GLY A 270 5.65 -13.35 -8.50
N LEU A 271 5.08 -13.06 -7.33
CA LEU A 271 5.18 -13.82 -6.09
C LEU A 271 3.77 -14.14 -5.59
N TYR A 272 3.48 -15.42 -5.36
CA TYR A 272 2.14 -15.87 -4.99
C TYR A 272 2.13 -16.70 -3.71
N PHE A 273 1.06 -16.62 -2.94
CA PHE A 273 0.88 -17.33 -1.67
C PHE A 273 -0.15 -18.43 -1.83
N THR A 274 0.22 -19.65 -1.41
CA THR A 274 -0.63 -20.83 -1.55
C THR A 274 -0.63 -21.67 -0.28
N ALA A 275 -1.74 -22.37 -0.03
CA ALA A 275 -1.85 -23.36 1.03
C ALA A 275 -2.30 -24.69 0.44
N ALA A 276 -1.34 -25.60 0.30
CA ALA A 276 -1.59 -27.00 -0.02
C ALA A 276 -1.22 -27.86 1.21
N LEU A 277 -2.22 -28.25 2.00
CA LEU A 277 -2.05 -29.12 3.17
C LEU A 277 -1.31 -30.42 2.78
N ALA A 278 -0.08 -30.59 3.22
CA ALA A 278 0.65 -31.85 3.08
C ALA A 278 0.34 -32.76 4.27
N GLU A 279 0.04 -34.04 4.00
CA GLU A 279 -0.14 -35.08 5.01
C GLU A 279 1.02 -35.03 6.02
N SER A 280 0.71 -34.84 7.31
CA SER A 280 1.67 -35.03 8.39
C SER A 280 1.89 -36.52 8.58
N HIS A 281 3.15 -36.94 8.49
CA HIS A 281 3.60 -38.25 8.97
C HIS A 281 3.30 -38.36 10.47
N SER A 282 2.16 -38.95 10.82
CA SER A 282 1.91 -39.51 12.15
C SER A 282 1.97 -41.03 12.02
N THR A 283 2.97 -41.61 12.66
CA THR A 283 3.11 -43.05 12.86
C THR A 283 2.05 -43.49 13.86
N HIS A 284 1.38 -44.60 13.55
CA HIS A 284 0.35 -45.26 14.36
C HIS A 284 -0.97 -44.50 14.55
N LEU A 285 -1.89 -44.62 13.58
CA LEU A 285 -3.33 -44.80 13.82
C LEU A 285 -3.99 -45.26 12.49
N SER A 286 -4.93 -46.19 12.59
CA SER A 286 -5.50 -46.97 11.47
C SER A 286 -6.11 -46.11 10.35
N LEU A 287 -5.60 -46.32 9.13
CA LEU A 287 -5.92 -45.60 7.88
C LEU A 287 -7.40 -45.63 7.48
N GLU A 288 -8.17 -46.64 7.89
CA GLU A 288 -9.58 -46.77 7.49
C GLU A 288 -10.53 -45.84 8.28
N ALA A 289 -10.16 -45.44 9.50
CA ALA A 289 -10.98 -44.52 10.31
C ALA A 289 -10.79 -43.05 9.92
N LEU A 290 -9.61 -42.69 9.42
CA LEU A 290 -9.30 -41.33 8.96
C LEU A 290 -9.78 -41.07 7.52
N GLN A 291 -9.82 -42.09 6.67
CA GLN A 291 -10.22 -41.91 5.26
C GLN A 291 -11.70 -41.53 5.06
N LYS A 292 -12.61 -41.91 5.96
CA LYS A 292 -14.02 -41.51 5.84
C LYS A 292 -14.34 -40.12 6.40
N HIS A 293 -13.49 -39.58 7.28
CA HIS A 293 -13.71 -38.26 7.92
C HIS A 293 -12.81 -37.14 7.39
N TYR A 294 -11.66 -37.44 6.77
CA TYR A 294 -10.74 -36.40 6.27
C TYR A 294 -10.97 -35.98 4.80
N SER A 295 -11.78 -36.72 4.03
CA SER A 295 -12.04 -36.38 2.62
C SER A 295 -12.89 -35.12 2.42
N GLU A 296 -13.69 -34.72 3.41
CA GLU A 296 -14.56 -33.53 3.31
C GLU A 296 -13.94 -32.23 3.88
N ARG A 297 -12.75 -32.29 4.50
CA ARG A 297 -12.18 -31.12 5.22
C ARG A 297 -10.84 -30.58 4.73
N ALA A 298 -10.14 -31.23 3.79
CA ALA A 298 -8.85 -30.74 3.29
C ALA A 298 -9.04 -29.70 2.17
N LYS A 299 -9.37 -28.46 2.53
CA LYS A 299 -9.50 -27.32 1.60
C LYS A 299 -8.12 -26.89 1.07
N SER A 300 -7.97 -26.70 -0.24
CA SER A 300 -6.81 -26.03 -0.86
C SER A 300 -7.12 -24.56 -1.16
N TYR A 301 -6.14 -23.68 -0.97
CA TYR A 301 -6.31 -22.25 -1.16
C TYR A 301 -5.30 -21.67 -2.17
N PHE A 302 -5.84 -20.89 -3.10
CA PHE A 302 -5.16 -20.00 -4.05
C PHE A 302 -4.31 -20.68 -5.14
N ILE A 303 -4.68 -21.90 -5.55
CA ILE A 303 -3.87 -22.72 -6.48
C ILE A 303 -4.42 -22.74 -7.91
N HIS A 304 -5.73 -22.84 -8.09
CA HIS A 304 -6.35 -23.10 -9.40
C HIS A 304 -6.11 -21.96 -10.39
N ASP A 305 -6.57 -20.75 -10.06
CA ASP A 305 -6.47 -19.58 -10.93
C ASP A 305 -5.02 -19.15 -11.13
N LEU A 306 -4.16 -19.42 -10.15
CA LEU A 306 -2.73 -19.15 -10.26
C LEU A 306 -2.10 -19.97 -11.40
N LEU A 307 -2.30 -21.29 -11.40
CA LEU A 307 -1.67 -22.16 -12.40
C LEU A 307 -2.33 -22.02 -13.78
N SER A 308 -3.64 -21.74 -13.85
CA SER A 308 -4.35 -21.48 -15.11
C SER A 308 -3.92 -20.15 -15.75
N ASN A 309 -3.80 -19.07 -14.96
CA ASN A 309 -3.38 -17.76 -15.45
C ASN A 309 -1.90 -17.72 -15.84
N ILE A 310 -1.01 -18.41 -15.10
CA ILE A 310 0.40 -18.56 -15.50
C ILE A 310 0.51 -19.20 -16.89
N SER A 311 -0.34 -20.18 -17.22
CA SER A 311 -0.39 -20.73 -18.57
C SER A 311 -0.96 -19.75 -19.60
N CYS A 312 -2.00 -18.98 -19.27
CA CYS A 312 -2.72 -18.09 -20.20
C CYS A 312 -1.97 -16.76 -20.49
N GLU A 313 -1.35 -16.11 -19.50
CA GLU A 313 -0.58 -14.86 -19.68
C GLU A 313 0.55 -15.01 -20.71
N THR A 314 1.14 -16.20 -20.80
CA THR A 314 2.20 -16.50 -21.79
C THR A 314 1.69 -16.54 -23.24
N SER A 315 0.38 -16.71 -23.45
CA SER A 315 -0.25 -16.66 -24.78
C SER A 315 -0.41 -15.22 -25.30
N TYR A 316 -0.59 -14.22 -24.42
CA TYR A 316 -0.81 -12.81 -24.79
C TYR A 316 0.48 -12.08 -25.19
N ALA A 317 1.61 -12.37 -24.52
CA ALA A 317 2.92 -11.77 -24.84
C ALA A 317 3.46 -12.17 -26.23
N ARG A 318 2.93 -13.26 -26.83
CA ARG A 318 3.34 -13.77 -28.15
C ARG A 318 2.80 -12.93 -29.30
N LYS A 319 1.69 -12.19 -29.11
CA LYS A 319 1.08 -11.31 -30.12
C LYS A 319 1.88 -10.01 -30.34
N ILE A 320 2.61 -9.53 -29.33
CA ILE A 320 3.35 -8.25 -29.38
C ILE A 320 4.80 -8.43 -29.89
N HIS A 321 5.43 -9.60 -29.69
CA HIS A 321 6.82 -9.82 -30.13
C HIS A 321 6.96 -10.05 -31.66
N ASN A 322 5.92 -10.57 -32.32
CA ASN A 322 5.93 -10.79 -33.77
C ASN A 322 5.87 -9.49 -34.59
N PHE A 323 5.49 -8.36 -33.97
CA PHE A 323 5.44 -7.05 -34.62
C PHE A 323 6.83 -6.44 -34.85
N HIS A 324 7.84 -6.80 -34.04
CA HIS A 324 9.18 -6.23 -34.14
C HIS A 324 10.12 -6.97 -35.11
N ILE A 325 9.87 -8.26 -35.40
CA ILE A 325 10.65 -9.04 -36.37
C ILE A 325 10.31 -8.63 -37.82
N MET A 326 9.13 -8.04 -38.04
CA MET A 326 8.67 -7.51 -39.33
C MET A 326 9.44 -6.26 -39.81
N ARG A 327 10.25 -5.62 -38.95
CA ARG A 327 11.01 -4.41 -39.32
C ARG A 327 12.34 -4.71 -40.04
N ASN A 328 12.85 -5.94 -39.98
CA ASN A 328 14.13 -6.31 -40.60
C ASN A 328 13.99 -7.07 -41.95
N SER A 329 12.78 -7.19 -42.49
CA SER A 329 12.50 -7.93 -43.75
C SER A 329 12.66 -7.10 -45.03
N VAL A 330 12.93 -5.80 -44.94
CA VAL A 330 13.04 -4.91 -46.12
C VAL A 330 14.25 -5.26 -47.01
N LEU A 331 15.32 -5.83 -46.44
CA LEU A 331 16.53 -6.21 -47.20
C LEU A 331 16.46 -7.60 -47.85
N THR A 332 15.53 -8.47 -47.43
CA THR A 332 15.32 -9.78 -48.08
C THR A 332 14.28 -9.71 -49.20
N GLY A 333 13.40 -8.70 -49.19
CA GLY A 333 12.38 -8.49 -50.21
C GLY A 333 12.94 -8.23 -51.61
N LEU A 334 14.08 -7.55 -51.73
CA LEU A 334 14.69 -7.20 -53.03
C LEU A 334 15.26 -8.42 -53.77
N LEU A 335 15.65 -9.47 -53.04
CA LEU A 335 16.18 -10.72 -53.61
C LEU A 335 15.06 -11.68 -54.06
N ILE A 336 13.89 -11.58 -53.44
CA ILE A 336 12.70 -12.40 -53.76
C ILE A 336 11.99 -11.89 -55.02
N VAL A 337 12.01 -10.57 -55.28
CA VAL A 337 11.43 -9.96 -56.48
C VAL A 337 12.17 -10.37 -57.77
N LEU A 338 13.49 -10.59 -57.69
CA LEU A 338 14.26 -11.09 -58.82
C LEU A 338 14.04 -12.58 -59.09
N LEU A 339 13.80 -13.38 -58.04
CA LEU A 339 13.48 -14.80 -58.16
C LEU A 339 12.03 -15.06 -58.61
N SER A 340 11.08 -14.19 -58.23
CA SER A 340 9.67 -14.32 -58.63
C SER A 340 9.43 -13.97 -60.10
N SER A 341 10.22 -13.06 -60.68
CA SER A 341 10.19 -12.74 -62.11
C SER A 341 10.59 -13.96 -62.98
N PHE A 342 11.55 -14.76 -62.51
CA PHE A 342 12.00 -15.97 -63.21
C PHE A 342 10.98 -17.12 -63.11
N ILE A 343 10.30 -17.26 -61.97
CA ILE A 343 9.25 -18.27 -61.75
C ILE A 343 7.96 -17.93 -62.53
N PHE A 344 7.64 -16.64 -62.68
CA PHE A 344 6.46 -16.19 -63.42
C PHE A 344 6.55 -16.51 -64.93
N ALA A 345 7.76 -16.42 -65.52
CA ALA A 345 8.00 -16.81 -66.90
C ALA A 345 7.85 -18.33 -67.14
N TYR A 346 8.28 -19.16 -66.18
CA TYR A 346 8.14 -20.62 -66.24
C TYR A 346 6.68 -21.08 -66.08
N GLN A 347 5.91 -20.41 -65.22
CA GLN A 347 4.51 -20.74 -65.00
C GLN A 347 3.59 -20.29 -66.13
N ALA A 348 3.95 -19.26 -66.90
CA ALA A 348 3.18 -18.83 -68.07
C ALA A 348 3.10 -19.91 -69.17
N SER A 349 4.15 -20.72 -69.34
CA SER A 349 4.19 -21.84 -70.29
C SER A 349 3.31 -23.03 -69.90
N GLN A 350 2.90 -23.14 -68.63
CA GLN A 350 2.04 -24.22 -68.11
C GLN A 350 0.54 -23.84 -68.12
N ARG A 351 0.19 -22.62 -68.55
CA ARG A 351 -1.17 -22.08 -68.50
C ARG A 351 -2.06 -22.51 -69.65
N GLU A 352 -1.50 -22.90 -70.80
CA GLU A 352 -2.30 -23.35 -71.95
C GLU A 352 -2.92 -24.73 -71.74
N GLU A 353 -2.34 -25.59 -70.90
CA GLU A 353 -2.81 -26.96 -70.69
C GLU A 353 -3.98 -27.06 -69.68
N LYS A 354 -4.08 -26.12 -68.74
CA LYS A 354 -5.17 -26.08 -67.73
C LYS A 354 -6.44 -25.35 -68.20
N LEU A 355 -6.35 -24.53 -69.24
CA LEU A 355 -7.47 -23.77 -69.80
C LEU A 355 -8.50 -24.65 -70.54
N GLN A 356 -8.10 -25.85 -70.98
CA GLN A 356 -9.00 -26.82 -71.63
C GLN A 356 -9.74 -27.73 -70.64
N LEU A 357 -9.25 -27.87 -69.40
CA LEU A 357 -9.87 -28.70 -68.37
C LEU A 357 -10.99 -27.96 -67.62
N VAL A 358 -10.86 -26.65 -67.42
CA VAL A 358 -11.82 -25.85 -66.64
C VAL A 358 -13.07 -25.47 -67.44
N SER A 359 -12.97 -25.31 -68.76
CA SER A 359 -14.14 -25.04 -69.62
C SER A 359 -15.05 -26.26 -69.79
N ALA A 360 -14.53 -27.48 -69.60
CA ALA A 360 -15.30 -28.72 -69.61
C ALA A 360 -16.11 -28.95 -68.33
N GLU A 361 -15.65 -28.44 -67.18
CA GLU A 361 -16.28 -28.62 -65.87
C GLU A 361 -17.42 -27.62 -65.62
N ILE A 362 -17.36 -26.44 -66.24
CA ILE A 362 -18.40 -25.39 -66.15
C ILE A 362 -19.62 -25.73 -67.03
N ALA A 363 -19.46 -26.51 -68.11
CA ALA A 363 -20.56 -26.92 -68.98
C ALA A 363 -21.54 -27.92 -68.32
N GLN A 364 -21.17 -28.56 -67.20
CA GLN A 364 -22.00 -29.55 -66.50
C GLN A 364 -22.71 -29.04 -65.23
N SER A 365 -22.49 -27.79 -64.82
CA SER A 365 -23.02 -27.27 -63.55
C SER A 365 -24.30 -26.46 -63.74
N GLN A 366 -25.40 -27.11 -64.09
CA GLN A 366 -26.75 -26.57 -63.88
C GLN A 366 -27.19 -26.88 -62.44
N ALA A 367 -27.14 -25.90 -61.53
CA ALA A 367 -27.82 -25.98 -60.23
C ALA A 367 -28.15 -24.59 -59.65
N PRO A 368 -29.25 -24.44 -58.87
CA PRO A 368 -29.87 -23.17 -58.52
C PRO A 368 -29.16 -22.42 -57.38
N ALA A 369 -29.45 -21.13 -57.27
CA ALA A 369 -28.88 -20.17 -56.32
C ALA A 369 -28.68 -20.69 -54.88
N PRO A 370 -27.53 -20.39 -54.24
CA PRO A 370 -27.26 -20.83 -52.87
C PRO A 370 -28.05 -19.99 -51.84
N ASN A 371 -28.90 -20.64 -51.05
CA ASN A 371 -29.44 -20.10 -49.79
C ASN A 371 -28.35 -20.10 -48.70
N THR A 372 -27.22 -19.44 -48.92
CA THR A 372 -26.16 -19.29 -47.90
C THR A 372 -26.48 -18.12 -46.99
N THR A 373 -26.65 -18.37 -45.68
CA THR A 373 -27.05 -17.35 -44.70
C THR A 373 -25.88 -16.64 -44.02
N ASN A 374 -24.65 -17.18 -44.12
CA ASN A 374 -23.50 -16.76 -43.33
C ASN A 374 -22.61 -15.72 -44.05
N PHE A 375 -22.34 -14.58 -43.41
CA PHE A 375 -21.45 -13.52 -43.92
C PHE A 375 -20.02 -14.00 -44.26
N ASP A 376 -19.46 -14.99 -43.54
CA ASP A 376 -18.12 -15.51 -43.81
C ASP A 376 -18.02 -16.28 -45.14
N GLU A 377 -19.10 -17.00 -45.49
CA GLU A 377 -19.22 -17.73 -46.76
C GLU A 377 -19.47 -16.77 -47.93
N ILE A 378 -20.30 -15.74 -47.72
CA ILE A 378 -20.56 -14.71 -48.73
C ILE A 378 -19.29 -13.89 -49.02
N ASN A 379 -18.49 -13.57 -47.99
CA ASN A 379 -17.22 -12.84 -48.14
C ASN A 379 -16.14 -13.66 -48.86
N THR A 380 -16.12 -14.99 -48.70
CA THR A 380 -15.22 -15.88 -49.44
C THR A 380 -15.65 -16.02 -50.90
N ILE A 381 -16.96 -16.09 -51.17
CA ILE A 381 -17.52 -16.09 -52.53
C ILE A 381 -17.25 -14.75 -53.24
N HIS A 382 -17.43 -13.62 -52.56
CA HIS A 382 -17.17 -12.28 -53.10
C HIS A 382 -15.70 -12.08 -53.51
N LYS A 383 -14.75 -12.51 -52.65
CA LYS A 383 -13.30 -12.48 -52.97
C LYS A 383 -12.93 -13.38 -54.15
N THR A 384 -13.62 -14.50 -54.30
CA THR A 384 -13.40 -15.44 -55.40
C THR A 384 -13.94 -14.87 -56.72
N LEU A 385 -15.06 -14.15 -56.66
CA LEU A 385 -15.69 -13.50 -57.82
C LEU A 385 -14.96 -12.24 -58.30
N GLU A 386 -14.37 -11.45 -57.40
CA GLU A 386 -13.50 -10.33 -57.79
C GLU A 386 -12.29 -10.80 -58.61
N GLY A 387 -11.78 -12.00 -58.33
CA GLY A 387 -10.74 -12.66 -59.13
C GLY A 387 -11.23 -13.16 -60.50
N SER A 388 -12.52 -13.45 -60.66
CA SER A 388 -13.10 -14.01 -61.89
C SER A 388 -13.80 -12.99 -62.80
N ARG A 389 -13.97 -11.73 -62.35
CA ARG A 389 -14.46 -10.61 -63.20
C ARG A 389 -13.60 -10.35 -64.44
N ALA A 390 -12.37 -10.89 -64.50
CA ALA A 390 -11.52 -10.86 -65.69
C ALA A 390 -11.96 -11.81 -66.83
N PHE A 391 -12.96 -12.67 -66.61
CA PHE A 391 -13.31 -13.78 -67.52
C PHE A 391 -14.78 -13.82 -68.01
N GLY A 392 -15.47 -12.68 -68.06
CA GLY A 392 -16.65 -12.52 -68.93
C GLY A 392 -17.97 -13.21 -68.54
N ALA A 393 -18.05 -13.93 -67.41
CA ALA A 393 -19.29 -14.54 -66.89
C ALA A 393 -19.80 -13.85 -65.60
N GLY A 394 -19.71 -12.52 -65.54
CA GLY A 394 -19.86 -11.75 -64.30
C GLY A 394 -21.30 -11.49 -63.83
N ASP A 395 -22.24 -11.22 -64.73
CA ASP A 395 -23.48 -10.54 -64.34
C ASP A 395 -24.46 -11.42 -63.55
N GLN A 396 -24.67 -12.67 -63.96
CA GLN A 396 -25.58 -13.60 -63.26
C GLN A 396 -25.07 -14.04 -61.88
N LEU A 397 -23.74 -14.16 -61.71
CA LEU A 397 -23.12 -14.49 -60.43
C LEU A 397 -23.08 -13.27 -59.48
N THR A 398 -22.95 -12.06 -60.02
CA THR A 398 -22.98 -10.82 -59.22
C THR A 398 -24.38 -10.60 -58.63
N GLU A 399 -25.43 -10.89 -59.39
CA GLU A 399 -26.82 -10.81 -58.92
C GLU A 399 -27.16 -11.89 -57.85
N ALA A 400 -26.62 -13.11 -58.01
CA ALA A 400 -26.77 -14.18 -57.01
C ALA A 400 -26.03 -13.87 -55.69
N VAL A 401 -24.88 -13.20 -55.75
CA VAL A 401 -24.15 -12.76 -54.54
C VAL A 401 -24.83 -11.58 -53.86
N HIS A 402 -25.31 -10.59 -54.63
CA HIS A 402 -26.05 -9.45 -54.09
C HIS A 402 -27.31 -9.90 -53.35
N THR A 403 -28.08 -10.81 -53.95
CA THR A 403 -29.29 -11.38 -53.33
C THR A 403 -28.99 -12.19 -52.06
N SER A 404 -27.88 -12.95 -52.04
CA SER A 404 -27.42 -13.67 -50.85
C SER A 404 -26.95 -12.74 -49.73
N HIS A 405 -26.26 -11.65 -50.07
CA HIS A 405 -25.81 -10.62 -49.11
C HIS A 405 -27.00 -9.87 -48.49
N LEU A 406 -28.00 -9.50 -49.29
CA LEU A 406 -29.25 -8.92 -48.79
C LEU A 406 -30.00 -9.88 -47.85
N HIS A 407 -29.95 -11.19 -48.11
CA HIS A 407 -30.53 -12.18 -47.20
C HIS A 407 -29.77 -12.27 -45.87
N ALA A 408 -28.43 -12.24 -45.88
CA ALA A 408 -27.61 -12.20 -44.66
C ALA A 408 -27.84 -10.92 -43.84
N LEU A 409 -27.96 -9.76 -44.49
CA LEU A 409 -28.33 -8.50 -43.83
C LEU A 409 -29.69 -8.58 -43.13
N ARG A 410 -30.67 -9.26 -43.72
CA ARG A 410 -32.00 -9.45 -43.10
C ARG A 410 -32.00 -10.47 -41.96
N SER A 411 -31.24 -11.55 -42.08
CA SER A 411 -31.31 -12.71 -41.17
C SER A 411 -30.29 -12.65 -40.03
N GLU A 412 -29.12 -12.04 -40.22
CA GLU A 412 -28.04 -11.99 -39.23
C GLU A 412 -27.72 -10.56 -38.75
N PHE A 413 -27.78 -9.54 -39.61
CA PHE A 413 -27.45 -8.15 -39.22
C PHE A 413 -28.62 -7.41 -38.55
N LEU A 414 -29.82 -7.50 -39.13
CA LEU A 414 -30.99 -6.74 -38.67
C LEU A 414 -31.54 -7.17 -37.29
N PRO A 415 -31.68 -8.48 -36.95
CA PRO A 415 -32.24 -8.89 -35.66
C PRO A 415 -31.48 -8.40 -34.41
N PRO A 416 -30.14 -8.47 -34.31
CA PRO A 416 -29.42 -7.95 -33.15
C PRO A 416 -29.56 -6.42 -33.03
N LEU A 417 -29.54 -5.68 -34.14
CA LEU A 417 -29.76 -4.23 -34.14
C LEU A 417 -31.15 -3.89 -33.58
N LEU A 418 -32.20 -4.57 -34.05
CA LEU A 418 -33.57 -4.35 -33.56
C LEU A 418 -33.73 -4.72 -32.09
N THR A 419 -33.01 -5.73 -31.61
CA THR A 419 -33.04 -6.12 -30.20
C THR A 419 -32.46 -5.02 -29.31
N LEU A 420 -31.31 -4.46 -29.69
CA LEU A 420 -30.69 -3.33 -28.97
C LEU A 420 -31.58 -2.09 -29.01
N ILE A 421 -32.20 -1.78 -30.16
CA ILE A 421 -33.11 -0.64 -30.28
C ILE A 421 -34.37 -0.84 -29.43
N LYS A 422 -34.94 -2.05 -29.39
CA LYS A 422 -36.07 -2.35 -28.50
C LYS A 422 -35.69 -2.17 -27.04
N GLN A 423 -34.50 -2.61 -26.63
CA GLN A 423 -33.98 -2.37 -25.29
C GLN A 423 -33.79 -0.87 -25.01
N GLY A 424 -33.25 -0.11 -25.96
CA GLY A 424 -33.08 1.34 -25.84
C GLY A 424 -34.37 2.16 -25.78
N LEU A 425 -35.50 1.59 -26.19
CA LEU A 425 -36.81 2.22 -26.11
C LEU A 425 -37.62 1.81 -24.86
N GLN A 426 -37.08 0.94 -23.99
CA GLN A 426 -37.72 0.55 -22.74
C GLN A 426 -37.66 1.65 -21.67
N ASN A 427 -38.55 1.57 -20.67
CA ASN A 427 -38.69 2.57 -19.61
C ASN A 427 -37.54 2.56 -18.57
N ASN A 428 -36.67 1.55 -18.59
CA ASN A 428 -35.53 1.42 -17.67
C ASN A 428 -34.28 2.20 -18.14
N VAL A 429 -34.32 2.78 -19.33
CA VAL A 429 -33.25 3.62 -19.90
C VAL A 429 -33.53 5.09 -19.60
N SER A 430 -32.49 5.91 -19.42
CA SER A 430 -32.67 7.35 -19.19
C SER A 430 -33.44 8.01 -20.33
N ASP A 431 -34.31 8.96 -20.00
CA ASP A 431 -35.19 9.59 -20.99
C ASP A 431 -34.42 10.31 -22.11
N ILE A 432 -33.21 10.81 -21.82
CA ILE A 432 -32.31 11.40 -22.82
C ILE A 432 -31.83 10.35 -23.82
N ALA A 433 -31.31 9.21 -23.33
CA ALA A 433 -30.83 8.13 -24.19
C ALA A 433 -31.98 7.49 -24.97
N ARG A 434 -33.13 7.30 -24.31
CA ARG A 434 -34.35 6.77 -24.92
C ARG A 434 -34.87 7.65 -26.05
N TYR A 435 -34.86 8.98 -25.86
CA TYR A 435 -35.22 9.92 -26.91
C TYR A 435 -34.22 9.90 -28.08
N ARG A 436 -32.91 9.80 -27.81
CA ARG A 436 -31.89 9.64 -28.86
C ARG A 436 -32.12 8.39 -29.70
N VAL A 437 -32.35 7.23 -29.07
CA VAL A 437 -32.67 5.98 -29.78
C VAL A 437 -33.94 6.14 -30.63
N LEU A 438 -34.98 6.81 -30.13
CA LEU A 438 -36.20 7.10 -30.90
C LEU A 438 -35.93 8.01 -32.10
N LYS A 439 -35.13 9.07 -31.93
CA LYS A 439 -34.72 9.99 -33.00
C LYS A 439 -33.96 9.25 -34.08
N ASP A 440 -32.94 8.51 -33.69
CA ASP A 440 -32.02 7.83 -34.60
C ASP A 440 -32.72 6.68 -35.34
N TYR A 441 -33.59 5.93 -34.68
CA TYR A 441 -34.44 4.94 -35.36
C TYR A 441 -35.42 5.60 -36.35
N SER A 442 -35.99 6.76 -35.99
CA SER A 442 -36.87 7.50 -36.90
C SER A 442 -36.11 7.98 -38.15
N LEU A 443 -34.87 8.47 -37.98
CA LEU A 443 -33.98 8.84 -39.09
C LEU A 443 -33.57 7.64 -39.94
N LEU A 444 -33.26 6.50 -39.31
CA LEU A 444 -32.92 5.26 -39.98
C LEU A 444 -34.11 4.71 -40.79
N SER A 445 -35.32 4.77 -40.23
CA SER A 445 -36.56 4.36 -40.92
C SER A 445 -36.94 5.25 -42.11
N ALA A 446 -36.45 6.49 -42.12
CA ALA A 446 -36.62 7.44 -43.22
C ALA A 446 -35.45 7.40 -44.22
N SER A 447 -34.49 6.48 -44.07
CA SER A 447 -33.27 6.39 -44.86
C SER A 447 -32.45 7.68 -44.90
N LYS A 448 -32.47 8.45 -43.80
CA LYS A 448 -31.75 9.74 -43.64
C LYS A 448 -30.54 9.66 -42.71
N LEU A 449 -30.26 8.48 -42.14
CA LEU A 449 -29.10 8.27 -41.28
C LEU A 449 -27.88 7.92 -42.13
N ASP A 450 -26.81 8.67 -41.97
CA ASP A 450 -25.52 8.38 -42.59
C ASP A 450 -24.68 7.43 -41.72
N ASN A 451 -23.49 7.07 -42.21
CA ASN A 451 -22.63 6.10 -41.53
C ASN A 451 -22.11 6.64 -40.17
N ASP A 452 -21.89 7.95 -40.04
CA ASP A 452 -21.47 8.54 -38.78
C ASP A 452 -22.63 8.65 -37.79
N GLY A 453 -23.85 8.95 -38.25
CA GLY A 453 -25.08 8.83 -37.47
C GLY A 453 -25.34 7.40 -37.00
N PHE A 454 -25.02 6.38 -37.82
CA PHE A 454 -25.12 4.98 -37.40
C PHE A 454 -24.10 4.63 -36.29
N LYS A 455 -22.86 5.14 -36.37
CA LYS A 455 -21.89 5.00 -35.27
C LYS A 455 -22.38 5.69 -33.99
N GLN A 456 -23.00 6.86 -34.09
CA GLN A 456 -23.58 7.57 -32.94
C GLN A 456 -24.73 6.77 -32.31
N LEU A 457 -25.58 6.14 -33.13
CA LEU A 457 -26.61 5.22 -32.65
C LEU A 457 -25.98 4.05 -31.89
N LEU A 458 -24.93 3.42 -32.43
CA LEU A 458 -24.20 2.36 -31.75
C LEU A 458 -23.58 2.84 -30.43
N ASN A 459 -23.00 4.04 -30.39
CA ASN A 459 -22.48 4.62 -29.15
C ASN A 459 -23.57 4.81 -28.09
N THR A 460 -24.75 5.26 -28.50
CA THR A 460 -25.93 5.42 -27.61
C THR A 460 -26.45 4.07 -27.11
N LEU A 461 -26.35 3.02 -27.93
CA LEU A 461 -26.76 1.66 -27.58
C LEU A 461 -25.69 0.89 -26.78
N SER A 462 -24.42 1.32 -26.83
CA SER A 462 -23.30 0.64 -26.15
C SER A 462 -23.46 0.43 -24.64
N PRO A 463 -24.04 1.36 -23.86
CA PRO A 463 -24.24 1.17 -22.42
C PRO A 463 -25.37 0.17 -22.10
N LEU A 464 -26.21 -0.16 -23.08
CA LEU A 464 -27.38 -1.02 -22.90
C LEU A 464 -27.06 -2.52 -23.08
N GLY A 465 -25.90 -2.85 -23.64
CA GLY A 465 -25.44 -4.22 -23.84
C GLY A 465 -24.25 -4.33 -24.79
N PRO A 466 -23.60 -5.50 -24.85
CA PRO A 466 -22.48 -5.73 -25.75
C PRO A 466 -22.95 -5.63 -27.21
N ILE A 467 -22.32 -4.72 -27.97
CA ILE A 467 -22.57 -4.58 -29.41
C ILE A 467 -21.93 -5.79 -30.11
N PRO A 468 -22.69 -6.61 -30.86
CA PRO A 468 -22.14 -7.70 -31.67
C PRO A 468 -21.10 -7.19 -32.67
N ASP A 469 -20.03 -7.95 -32.87
CA ASP A 469 -18.91 -7.52 -33.73
C ASP A 469 -19.34 -7.28 -35.18
N LEU A 470 -20.35 -8.00 -35.67
CA LEU A 470 -20.97 -7.78 -36.97
C LEU A 470 -21.52 -6.34 -37.13
N LEU A 471 -22.14 -5.77 -36.09
CA LEU A 471 -22.65 -4.40 -36.14
C LEU A 471 -21.53 -3.35 -36.09
N LYS A 472 -20.31 -3.72 -35.67
CA LYS A 472 -19.14 -2.82 -35.66
C LYS A 472 -18.41 -2.79 -37.01
N ASP A 473 -18.69 -3.74 -37.90
CA ASP A 473 -18.06 -3.81 -39.22
C ASP A 473 -18.53 -2.63 -40.08
N THR A 474 -17.58 -1.78 -40.48
CA THR A 474 -17.87 -0.58 -41.28
C THR A 474 -18.30 -0.93 -42.71
N HIS A 475 -17.90 -2.08 -43.25
CA HIS A 475 -18.34 -2.55 -44.55
C HIS A 475 -19.83 -2.91 -44.51
N GLU A 476 -20.23 -3.71 -43.52
CA GLU A 476 -21.62 -4.15 -43.37
C GLU A 476 -22.56 -3.01 -42.97
N GLN A 477 -22.10 -2.05 -42.16
CA GLN A 477 -22.85 -0.81 -41.87
C GLN A 477 -23.21 -0.05 -43.16
N LYS A 478 -22.24 0.16 -44.05
CA LYS A 478 -22.44 0.87 -45.32
C LYS A 478 -23.37 0.11 -46.24
N ALA A 479 -23.17 -1.21 -46.36
CA ALA A 479 -24.00 -2.05 -47.20
C ALA A 479 -25.46 -2.09 -46.70
N PHE A 480 -25.66 -2.15 -45.38
CA PHE A 480 -27.00 -2.06 -44.77
C PHE A 480 -27.67 -0.72 -45.05
N LEU A 481 -26.97 0.41 -44.87
CA LEU A 481 -27.51 1.75 -45.15
C LEU A 481 -27.81 1.96 -46.64
N GLN A 482 -26.99 1.38 -47.52
CA GLN A 482 -27.23 1.40 -48.97
C GLN A 482 -28.46 0.57 -49.34
N ALA A 483 -28.61 -0.64 -48.80
CA ALA A 483 -29.78 -1.48 -49.02
C ALA A 483 -31.08 -0.84 -48.47
N LEU A 484 -31.00 -0.07 -47.39
CA LEU A 484 -32.12 0.73 -46.86
C LEU A 484 -32.48 1.93 -47.76
N SER A 485 -31.49 2.61 -48.34
CA SER A 485 -31.74 3.77 -49.21
C SER A 485 -32.30 3.37 -50.57
N GLN A 486 -31.92 2.18 -51.06
CA GLN A 486 -32.42 1.59 -52.30
C GLN A 486 -33.74 0.82 -52.13
N HIS A 487 -34.34 0.84 -50.92
CA HIS A 487 -35.55 0.10 -50.57
C HIS A 487 -35.47 -1.43 -50.73
N GLU A 488 -34.25 -1.98 -50.75
CA GLU A 488 -34.00 -3.43 -50.82
C GLU A 488 -34.22 -4.10 -49.46
N ILE A 489 -34.12 -3.37 -48.35
CA ILE A 489 -34.47 -3.83 -47.00
C ILE A 489 -35.48 -2.87 -46.39
N SER A 490 -36.49 -3.40 -45.70
CA SER A 490 -37.49 -2.60 -44.96
C SER A 490 -37.38 -2.84 -43.47
N LEU A 491 -37.35 -1.76 -42.67
CA LEU A 491 -37.37 -1.85 -41.22
C LEU A 491 -38.76 -2.22 -40.70
N PRO A 492 -38.89 -3.19 -39.79
CA PRO A 492 -40.20 -3.58 -39.26
C PRO A 492 -40.76 -2.50 -38.33
N LEU A 493 -41.89 -1.91 -38.74
CA LEU A 493 -42.63 -0.95 -37.91
C LEU A 493 -43.45 -1.65 -36.80
N LYS A 494 -43.85 -2.91 -37.02
CA LYS A 494 -44.59 -3.71 -36.03
C LYS A 494 -43.64 -4.36 -35.03
N GLY A 495 -43.92 -4.21 -33.73
CA GLY A 495 -43.18 -4.86 -32.64
C GLY A 495 -42.02 -4.05 -32.05
N VAL A 496 -41.81 -2.81 -32.51
CA VAL A 496 -40.95 -1.80 -31.86
C VAL A 496 -41.89 -0.76 -31.19
N PRO A 497 -41.72 -0.42 -29.90
CA PRO A 497 -42.69 0.39 -29.16
C PRO A 497 -42.58 1.90 -29.48
N LEU A 498 -42.61 2.28 -30.76
CA LEU A 498 -42.41 3.66 -31.22
C LEU A 498 -43.55 4.58 -30.80
N ASP A 499 -44.80 4.18 -31.04
CA ASP A 499 -45.95 5.02 -30.72
C ASP A 499 -46.16 5.13 -29.20
N ALA A 500 -45.92 4.05 -28.47
CA ALA A 500 -45.92 4.06 -27.01
C ALA A 500 -44.85 5.02 -26.46
N THR A 501 -43.63 4.97 -27.01
CA THR A 501 -42.52 5.85 -26.59
C THR A 501 -42.77 7.31 -26.98
N ARG A 502 -43.32 7.57 -28.18
CA ARG A 502 -43.74 8.91 -28.58
C ARG A 502 -44.81 9.45 -27.65
N ASN A 503 -45.86 8.67 -27.36
CA ASN A 503 -46.95 9.09 -26.48
C ASN A 503 -46.46 9.37 -25.06
N TYR A 504 -45.50 8.59 -24.55
CA TYR A 504 -44.81 8.89 -23.29
C TYR A 504 -44.17 10.29 -23.31
N PHE A 505 -43.28 10.57 -24.27
CA PHE A 505 -42.64 11.89 -24.37
C PHE A 505 -43.63 13.03 -24.60
N ARG A 506 -44.74 12.78 -25.32
CA ARG A 506 -45.82 13.76 -25.53
C ARG A 506 -46.58 14.10 -24.24
N SER A 507 -46.62 13.17 -23.29
CA SER A 507 -47.30 13.32 -21.99
C SER A 507 -46.45 14.01 -20.93
N LEU A 508 -45.14 14.17 -21.15
CA LEU A 508 -44.25 14.82 -20.21
C LEU A 508 -44.55 16.33 -20.11
N PRO A 509 -44.29 16.95 -18.94
CA PRO A 509 -44.31 18.40 -18.80
C PRO A 509 -43.42 19.08 -19.85
N LYS A 510 -43.90 20.17 -20.46
CA LYS A 510 -43.20 20.83 -21.57
C LYS A 510 -41.77 21.27 -21.22
N ALA A 511 -41.53 21.67 -19.98
CA ALA A 511 -40.19 22.03 -19.50
C ALA A 511 -39.23 20.84 -19.42
N GLU A 512 -39.72 19.68 -18.99
CA GLU A 512 -38.94 18.44 -18.95
C GLU A 512 -38.67 17.92 -20.36
N LEU A 513 -39.68 17.96 -21.24
CA LEU A 513 -39.51 17.62 -22.65
C LEU A 513 -38.50 18.55 -23.32
N ALA A 514 -38.61 19.86 -23.16
CA ALA A 514 -37.65 20.83 -23.71
C ALA A 514 -36.22 20.58 -23.20
N PHE A 515 -36.07 20.20 -21.93
CA PHE A 515 -34.78 19.81 -21.38
C PHE A 515 -34.21 18.54 -22.01
N ILE A 516 -35.04 17.49 -22.16
CA ILE A 516 -34.64 16.24 -22.84
C ILE A 516 -34.22 16.52 -24.28
N LEU A 517 -34.97 17.37 -25.00
CA LEU A 517 -34.63 17.79 -26.37
C LEU A 517 -33.27 18.47 -26.42
N LEU A 518 -32.98 19.41 -25.50
CA LEU A 518 -31.68 20.06 -25.39
C LEU A 518 -30.57 19.04 -25.09
N ALA A 519 -30.73 18.22 -24.05
CA ALA A 519 -29.71 17.27 -23.62
C ALA A 519 -29.47 16.13 -24.63
N SER A 520 -30.45 15.87 -25.50
CA SER A 520 -30.33 14.90 -26.60
C SER A 520 -29.67 15.45 -27.87
N HIS A 521 -29.34 16.74 -27.90
CA HIS A 521 -28.73 17.39 -29.06
C HIS A 521 -27.27 16.95 -29.27
N GLN A 522 -26.87 16.76 -30.54
CA GLN A 522 -25.57 16.19 -30.91
C GLN A 522 -24.39 17.03 -30.42
N ASP A 523 -24.55 18.35 -30.33
CA ASP A 523 -23.49 19.27 -29.87
C ASP A 523 -23.00 19.01 -28.44
N PHE A 524 -23.78 18.25 -27.65
CA PHE A 524 -23.52 17.92 -26.26
C PHE A 524 -23.16 16.44 -26.02
N ASP A 525 -22.98 15.64 -27.08
CA ASP A 525 -22.68 14.21 -26.97
C ASP A 525 -21.27 13.91 -26.43
N THR A 526 -20.38 14.89 -26.47
CA THR A 526 -19.01 14.76 -25.94
C THR A 526 -18.97 15.03 -24.44
N GLU A 527 -18.13 14.29 -23.72
CA GLU A 527 -17.81 14.57 -22.32
C GLU A 527 -16.49 15.34 -22.21
N MET A 528 -16.40 16.26 -21.25
CA MET A 528 -15.16 16.86 -20.80
C MET A 528 -14.56 15.94 -19.73
N THR A 529 -13.36 15.43 -20.00
CA THR A 529 -12.64 14.58 -19.05
C THR A 529 -11.54 15.37 -18.35
N VAL A 530 -11.69 15.57 -17.04
CA VAL A 530 -10.67 16.15 -16.15
C VAL A 530 -9.73 15.04 -15.67
N LYS A 531 -8.47 15.10 -16.11
CA LYS A 531 -7.42 14.13 -15.80
C LYS A 531 -6.76 14.37 -14.44
N PHE A 532 -7.56 14.34 -13.38
CA PHE A 532 -7.17 14.76 -12.04
C PHE A 532 -6.00 13.95 -11.44
N ASN A 533 -6.01 12.62 -11.59
CA ASN A 533 -4.96 11.74 -11.03
C ASN A 533 -3.68 11.65 -11.88
N LYS A 534 -3.66 12.32 -13.05
CA LYS A 534 -2.52 12.31 -13.99
C LYS A 534 -1.74 13.61 -14.02
N ASP A 535 -2.28 14.68 -13.45
CA ASP A 535 -1.56 15.96 -13.31
C ASP A 535 -0.40 15.79 -12.31
N PRO A 536 0.86 16.06 -12.70
CA PRO A 536 2.01 15.96 -11.82
C PRO A 536 1.88 16.75 -10.50
N LEU A 537 1.13 17.85 -10.49
CA LEU A 537 0.97 18.69 -9.30
C LEU A 537 0.06 18.02 -8.26
N THR A 538 -1.10 17.51 -8.69
CA THR A 538 -2.14 16.94 -7.81
C THR A 538 -1.92 15.46 -7.48
N LYS A 539 -1.17 14.73 -8.32
CA LYS A 539 -0.96 13.28 -8.19
C LYS A 539 -0.34 12.90 -6.85
N GLY A 540 -0.97 11.98 -6.12
CA GLY A 540 -0.48 11.50 -4.81
C GLY A 540 -0.56 12.57 -3.72
N LEU A 541 -1.47 13.54 -3.86
CA LEU A 541 -1.80 14.49 -2.80
C LEU A 541 -3.32 14.61 -2.72
N PHE A 542 -3.97 14.80 -3.86
CA PHE A 542 -5.42 14.70 -3.98
C PHE A 542 -5.78 13.42 -4.75
N HIS A 543 -6.77 12.69 -4.25
CA HIS A 543 -7.26 11.46 -4.84
C HIS A 543 -8.74 11.59 -5.18
N TYR A 544 -9.07 11.39 -6.45
CA TYR A 544 -10.43 11.20 -6.93
C TYR A 544 -10.71 9.69 -7.02
N GLN A 545 -11.90 9.24 -6.60
CA GLN A 545 -12.28 7.81 -6.52
C GLN A 545 -12.30 7.06 -7.87
N GLY A 546 -12.12 7.72 -9.01
CA GLY A 546 -11.95 7.11 -10.34
C GLY A 546 -10.67 7.56 -11.07
N ASP A 547 -10.43 7.06 -12.29
CA ASP A 547 -9.23 7.44 -13.06
C ASP A 547 -9.30 8.88 -13.60
N ASN A 548 -10.48 9.33 -14.01
CA ASN A 548 -10.75 10.69 -14.47
C ASN A 548 -12.19 11.10 -14.10
N PHE A 549 -12.41 12.38 -13.83
CA PHE A 549 -13.76 12.93 -13.72
C PHE A 549 -14.27 13.25 -15.12
N SER A 550 -15.45 12.73 -15.49
CA SER A 550 -16.08 12.99 -16.78
C SER A 550 -17.39 13.72 -16.56
N VAL A 551 -17.57 14.84 -17.23
CA VAL A 551 -18.80 15.65 -17.18
C VAL A 551 -19.32 15.87 -18.60
N PRO A 552 -20.61 15.61 -18.88
CA PRO A 552 -21.17 15.95 -20.19
C PRO A 552 -20.92 17.41 -20.54
N LYS A 553 -20.57 17.71 -21.79
CA LYS A 553 -20.24 19.08 -22.24
C LYS A 553 -21.34 20.09 -21.92
N LEU A 554 -22.60 19.63 -21.89
CA LEU A 554 -23.77 20.42 -21.46
C LEU A 554 -23.57 21.07 -20.09
N TYR A 555 -22.91 20.41 -19.14
CA TYR A 555 -22.73 20.87 -17.76
C TYR A 555 -21.34 21.51 -17.52
N THR A 556 -20.74 22.07 -18.56
CA THR A 556 -19.51 22.86 -18.46
C THR A 556 -19.83 24.34 -18.27
N ALA A 557 -18.93 25.11 -17.66
CA ALA A 557 -19.13 26.55 -17.50
C ALA A 557 -19.30 27.29 -18.84
N GLN A 558 -18.65 26.80 -19.91
CA GLN A 558 -18.79 27.38 -21.24
C GLN A 558 -20.25 27.39 -21.71
N ILE A 559 -20.95 26.26 -21.61
CA ILE A 559 -22.35 26.14 -22.01
C ILE A 559 -23.27 26.80 -20.98
N ALA A 560 -23.00 26.60 -19.69
CA ALA A 560 -23.77 27.23 -18.61
C ALA A 560 -23.82 28.76 -18.73
N ASN A 561 -22.71 29.41 -19.07
CA ASN A 561 -22.64 30.87 -19.24
C ASN A 561 -23.38 31.37 -20.49
N GLN A 562 -23.69 30.50 -21.45
CA GLN A 562 -24.52 30.81 -22.61
C GLN A 562 -26.03 30.64 -22.33
N TRP A 563 -26.40 30.13 -21.16
CA TRP A 563 -27.80 29.87 -20.79
C TRP A 563 -28.61 31.17 -20.71
N ASN A 564 -29.39 31.43 -21.75
CA ASN A 564 -30.33 32.56 -21.86
C ASN A 564 -31.57 32.15 -22.67
N ASN A 565 -32.57 33.03 -22.73
CA ASN A 565 -33.83 32.75 -23.45
C ASN A 565 -33.60 32.45 -24.94
N ALA A 566 -32.64 33.10 -25.59
CA ALA A 566 -32.34 32.87 -27.01
C ALA A 566 -31.76 31.47 -27.26
N PHE A 567 -30.91 30.98 -26.36
CA PHE A 567 -30.28 29.65 -26.44
C PHE A 567 -31.30 28.51 -26.26
N ILE A 568 -32.25 28.66 -25.33
CA ILE A 568 -33.24 27.62 -25.01
C ILE A 568 -34.51 27.67 -25.87
N ALA A 569 -34.81 28.80 -26.51
CA ALA A 569 -36.03 29.02 -27.29
C ALA A 569 -36.31 27.92 -28.35
N PRO A 570 -35.34 27.46 -29.17
CA PRO A 570 -35.60 26.43 -30.17
C PRO A 570 -36.11 25.11 -29.56
N PHE A 571 -35.65 24.77 -28.36
CA PHE A 571 -36.03 23.54 -27.67
C PHE A 571 -37.41 23.66 -26.99
N ILE A 572 -37.72 24.84 -26.45
CA ILE A 572 -39.06 25.16 -25.92
C ILE A 572 -40.09 25.10 -27.06
N GLN A 573 -39.80 25.74 -28.19
CA GLN A 573 -40.67 25.71 -29.36
C GLN A 573 -40.87 24.28 -29.90
N ALA A 574 -39.82 23.47 -29.95
CA ALA A 574 -39.91 22.07 -30.35
C ALA A 574 -40.74 21.22 -29.36
N ALA A 575 -40.74 21.53 -28.07
CA ALA A 575 -41.56 20.85 -27.06
C ALA A 575 -43.05 21.26 -27.12
N GLN A 576 -43.33 22.51 -27.51
CA GLN A 576 -44.70 23.04 -27.63
C GLN A 576 -45.36 22.69 -28.96
N ASN A 577 -44.66 22.88 -30.08
CA ASN A 577 -45.20 22.70 -31.43
C ASN A 577 -44.94 21.30 -32.00
N GLY A 578 -44.00 20.58 -31.40
CA GLY A 578 -43.53 19.29 -31.88
C GLY A 578 -42.39 19.38 -32.89
N ASN A 579 -41.96 18.22 -33.38
CA ASN A 579 -40.82 18.10 -34.29
C ASN A 579 -40.97 16.86 -35.20
N ALA A 580 -39.97 16.58 -36.03
CA ALA A 580 -39.99 15.45 -36.97
C ALA A 580 -40.09 14.06 -36.29
N VAL A 581 -39.74 13.95 -35.00
CA VAL A 581 -39.74 12.68 -34.24
C VAL A 581 -41.06 12.48 -33.48
N LEU A 582 -41.55 13.53 -32.83
CA LEU A 582 -42.75 13.52 -31.98
C LEU A 582 -44.02 13.91 -32.74
N GLY A 583 -43.93 14.40 -33.98
CA GLY A 583 -45.08 14.93 -34.73
C GLY A 583 -45.59 16.24 -34.12
N ARG A 584 -46.74 16.73 -34.61
CA ARG A 584 -47.34 17.98 -34.12
C ARG A 584 -47.85 17.82 -32.68
N LEU A 585 -47.57 18.81 -31.85
CA LEU A 585 -48.03 18.89 -30.47
C LEU A 585 -48.93 20.11 -30.28
N THR A 586 -49.80 20.04 -29.28
CA THR A 586 -50.57 21.19 -28.82
C THR A 586 -49.71 22.02 -27.88
N PRO A 587 -49.53 23.33 -28.15
CA PRO A 587 -48.84 24.23 -27.24
C PRO A 587 -49.58 24.29 -25.91
N GLU A 588 -48.83 24.25 -24.81
CA GLU A 588 -49.36 24.30 -23.45
C GLU A 588 -48.37 25.05 -22.56
N GLY A 589 -48.87 25.94 -21.69
CA GLY A 589 -48.07 26.73 -20.77
C GLY A 589 -47.39 27.95 -21.41
N ASP A 590 -47.05 28.92 -20.56
CA ASP A 590 -46.30 30.12 -20.94
C ASP A 590 -44.80 29.83 -21.12
N GLU A 591 -44.18 30.42 -22.15
CA GLU A 591 -42.76 30.18 -22.49
C GLU A 591 -41.82 30.60 -21.35
N GLN A 592 -42.12 31.66 -20.60
CA GLN A 592 -41.26 32.09 -19.49
C GLN A 592 -41.36 31.13 -18.30
N SER A 593 -42.56 30.63 -18.00
CA SER A 593 -42.75 29.60 -16.98
C SER A 593 -42.00 28.31 -17.33
N ILE A 594 -42.06 27.88 -18.59
CA ILE A 594 -41.33 26.72 -19.10
C ILE A 594 -39.82 26.95 -19.01
N ALA A 595 -39.33 28.11 -19.46
CA ALA A 595 -37.91 28.49 -19.38
C ALA A 595 -37.39 28.46 -17.93
N SER A 596 -38.14 29.02 -16.97
CA SER A 596 -37.75 29.04 -15.55
C SER A 596 -37.69 27.63 -14.95
N SER A 597 -38.64 26.75 -15.30
CA SER A 597 -38.69 25.36 -14.84
C SER A 597 -37.55 24.54 -15.46
N MET A 598 -37.27 24.74 -16.75
CA MET A 598 -36.14 24.14 -17.46
C MET A 598 -34.80 24.58 -16.84
N GLN A 599 -34.65 25.86 -16.46
CA GLN A 599 -33.46 26.36 -15.78
C GLN A 599 -33.26 25.71 -14.41
N LYS A 600 -34.33 25.42 -13.66
CA LYS A 600 -34.23 24.68 -12.39
C LYS A 600 -33.73 23.25 -12.61
N LEU A 601 -34.26 22.53 -13.60
CA LEU A 601 -33.81 21.18 -13.97
C LEU A 601 -32.34 21.18 -14.39
N TYR A 602 -31.93 22.14 -15.21
CA TYR A 602 -30.54 22.27 -15.63
C TYR A 602 -29.62 22.58 -14.44
N SER A 603 -30.00 23.53 -13.58
CA SER A 603 -29.23 23.90 -12.39
C SER A 603 -29.08 22.73 -11.43
N ALA A 604 -30.13 21.92 -11.24
CA ALA A 604 -30.08 20.73 -10.39
C ALA A 604 -29.06 19.70 -10.90
N ASN A 605 -29.08 19.38 -12.20
CA ASN A 605 -28.11 18.47 -12.80
C ASN A 605 -26.68 19.06 -12.77
N TYR A 606 -26.53 20.35 -13.04
CA TYR A 606 -25.23 21.04 -12.94
C TYR A 606 -24.63 20.91 -11.54
N ASN A 607 -25.43 21.19 -10.51
CA ASN A 607 -25.03 21.06 -9.11
C ASN A 607 -24.68 19.60 -8.76
N TYR A 608 -25.44 18.63 -9.27
CA TYR A 608 -25.18 17.21 -9.04
C TYR A 608 -23.78 16.79 -9.51
N TYR A 609 -23.39 17.12 -10.75
CA TYR A 609 -22.08 16.74 -11.27
C TYR A 609 -20.93 17.42 -10.52
N TRP A 610 -21.03 18.73 -10.26
CA TRP A 610 -19.92 19.49 -9.65
C TRP A 610 -19.79 19.31 -8.13
N SER A 611 -20.91 19.21 -7.39
CA SER A 611 -20.83 18.80 -5.97
C SER A 611 -20.36 17.35 -5.85
N GLY A 612 -20.77 16.45 -6.75
CA GLY A 612 -20.26 15.08 -6.79
C GLY A 612 -18.74 15.03 -6.99
N PHE A 613 -18.22 15.82 -7.93
CA PHE A 613 -16.78 15.94 -8.16
C PHE A 613 -16.05 16.41 -6.89
N ILE A 614 -16.44 17.54 -6.32
CA ILE A 614 -15.74 18.15 -5.19
C ILE A 614 -15.76 17.24 -3.96
N ASN A 615 -16.90 16.62 -3.65
CA ASN A 615 -17.04 15.73 -2.50
C ASN A 615 -16.33 14.38 -2.65
N SER A 616 -15.98 14.00 -3.88
CA SER A 616 -15.22 12.77 -4.15
C SER A 616 -13.70 12.96 -4.10
N ILE A 617 -13.22 14.20 -3.91
CA ILE A 617 -11.79 14.50 -3.74
C ILE A 617 -11.41 14.28 -2.27
N SER A 618 -10.42 13.42 -2.07
CA SER A 618 -9.81 13.15 -0.76
C SER A 618 -8.36 13.62 -0.74
N PHE A 619 -7.86 14.00 0.44
CA PHE A 619 -6.49 14.47 0.65
C PHE A 619 -5.65 13.37 1.32
N GLU A 620 -4.46 13.08 0.78
CA GLU A 620 -3.53 12.10 1.35
C GLU A 620 -2.80 12.71 2.56
N GLN A 621 -3.05 12.15 3.74
CA GLN A 621 -2.35 12.52 4.97
C GLN A 621 -0.93 11.93 4.97
N GLY A 622 0.03 12.71 5.49
CA GLY A 622 1.41 12.25 5.66
C GLY A 622 1.47 11.11 6.69
N LYS A 623 2.41 10.17 6.56
CA LYS A 623 2.57 9.06 7.52
C LYS A 623 3.58 9.40 8.62
N ASP A 624 4.50 10.27 8.29
CA ASP A 624 5.59 10.73 9.13
C ASP A 624 5.80 12.23 8.92
N LEU A 625 6.66 12.84 9.73
CA LEU A 625 6.95 14.27 9.64
C LEU A 625 7.39 14.66 8.22
N ASN A 626 8.30 13.91 7.61
CA ASN A 626 8.86 14.25 6.31
C ASN A 626 7.81 14.25 5.17
N SER A 627 6.90 13.27 5.14
CA SER A 627 5.81 13.24 4.18
C SER A 627 4.78 14.33 4.42
N THR A 628 4.49 14.67 5.67
CA THR A 628 3.65 15.83 6.00
C THR A 628 4.28 17.15 5.56
N LEU A 629 5.60 17.31 5.78
CA LEU A 629 6.35 18.48 5.30
C LEU A 629 6.32 18.56 3.78
N GLU A 630 6.56 17.46 3.07
CA GLU A 630 6.47 17.41 1.61
C GLU A 630 5.07 17.81 1.11
N ASN A 631 4.01 17.32 1.76
CA ASN A 631 2.64 17.69 1.43
C ASN A 631 2.37 19.19 1.63
N ILE A 632 2.83 19.78 2.74
CA ILE A 632 2.75 21.22 3.00
C ILE A 632 3.51 22.00 1.91
N THR A 633 4.73 21.58 1.56
CA THR A 633 5.52 22.20 0.50
C THR A 633 4.80 22.13 -0.86
N ARG A 634 4.15 21.02 -1.19
CA ARG A 634 3.39 20.85 -2.45
C ARG A 634 2.09 21.64 -2.50
N LEU A 635 1.48 21.92 -1.36
CA LEU A 635 0.34 22.84 -1.23
C LEU A 635 0.76 24.31 -1.24
N SER A 636 2.00 24.59 -0.83
CA SER A 636 2.62 25.91 -0.88
C SER A 636 3.11 26.26 -2.29
N GLY A 637 3.12 27.56 -2.61
CA GLY A 637 3.62 28.15 -3.84
C GLY A 637 2.53 28.72 -4.74
N GLU A 638 2.93 29.53 -5.72
CA GLU A 638 2.04 30.11 -6.74
C GLU A 638 1.52 29.06 -7.73
N HIS A 639 2.30 28.01 -7.98
CA HIS A 639 1.99 26.91 -8.89
C HIS A 639 1.71 25.61 -8.12
N SER A 640 1.04 25.71 -6.96
CA SER A 640 0.79 24.57 -6.08
C SER A 640 -0.37 23.71 -6.55
N ALA A 641 -0.46 22.49 -6.00
CA ALA A 641 -1.57 21.57 -6.27
C ALA A 641 -2.93 22.16 -5.87
N LEU A 642 -2.97 22.90 -4.76
CA LEU A 642 -4.17 23.57 -4.28
C LEU A 642 -4.60 24.66 -5.26
N MET A 643 -3.68 25.51 -5.71
CA MET A 643 -4.01 26.59 -6.66
C MET A 643 -4.44 26.05 -8.02
N SER A 644 -3.82 24.96 -8.50
CA SER A 644 -4.27 24.27 -9.71
C SER A 644 -5.74 23.82 -9.59
N LEU A 645 -6.10 23.22 -8.45
CA LEU A 645 -7.47 22.80 -8.17
C LEU A 645 -8.43 24.00 -8.05
N LEU A 646 -8.06 25.06 -7.32
CA LEU A 646 -8.92 26.24 -7.16
C LEU A 646 -9.16 26.94 -8.51
N ASN A 647 -8.15 27.03 -9.37
CA ASN A 647 -8.27 27.59 -10.72
C ASN A 647 -9.15 26.71 -11.63
N LEU A 648 -9.03 25.38 -11.50
CA LEU A 648 -9.90 24.43 -12.21
C LEU A 648 -11.36 24.62 -11.79
N LEU A 649 -11.62 24.81 -10.50
CA LEU A 649 -12.96 25.09 -9.98
C LEU A 649 -13.47 26.46 -10.45
N ASP A 650 -12.68 27.54 -10.34
CA ASP A 650 -13.13 28.87 -10.77
C ASP A 650 -13.45 28.92 -12.28
N SER A 651 -12.63 28.27 -13.11
CA SER A 651 -12.88 28.19 -14.56
C SER A 651 -14.13 27.39 -14.93
N ASN A 652 -14.63 26.55 -14.01
CA ASN A 652 -15.80 25.72 -14.22
C ASN A 652 -17.02 26.11 -13.37
N LEU A 653 -16.96 27.16 -12.54
CA LEU A 653 -18.12 27.63 -11.78
C LEU A 653 -18.83 28.78 -12.54
N PRO A 654 -20.05 28.56 -13.06
CA PRO A 654 -20.71 29.48 -13.98
C PRO A 654 -21.25 30.72 -13.29
N LYS A 655 -21.46 31.79 -14.06
CA LYS A 655 -21.98 33.08 -13.58
C LYS A 655 -23.51 33.15 -13.56
N THR A 656 -24.17 32.52 -14.52
CA THR A 656 -25.61 32.66 -14.82
C THR A 656 -26.49 31.58 -14.20
N VAL A 657 -25.92 30.42 -13.85
CA VAL A 657 -26.64 29.27 -13.28
C VAL A 657 -26.73 29.39 -11.77
N THR A 658 -27.88 29.01 -11.20
CA THR A 658 -28.08 28.98 -9.76
C THR A 658 -27.33 27.81 -9.14
N LEU A 659 -26.19 28.09 -8.51
CA LEU A 659 -25.42 27.08 -7.77
C LEU A 659 -26.03 26.83 -6.39
N ASN A 660 -25.85 25.61 -5.88
CA ASN A 660 -26.20 25.26 -4.50
C ASN A 660 -25.32 25.99 -3.48
N HIS A 661 -25.68 25.94 -2.19
CA HIS A 661 -24.98 26.69 -1.15
C HIS A 661 -23.47 26.35 -1.04
N GLU A 662 -23.12 25.07 -1.19
CA GLU A 662 -21.74 24.59 -1.15
C GLU A 662 -20.89 25.23 -2.26
N LEU A 663 -21.31 25.09 -3.51
CA LEU A 663 -20.59 25.62 -4.67
C LEU A 663 -20.56 27.16 -4.67
N GLN A 664 -21.62 27.82 -4.21
CA GLN A 664 -21.61 29.29 -4.04
C GLN A 664 -20.58 29.74 -3.00
N THR A 665 -20.51 29.05 -1.87
CA THR A 665 -19.57 29.41 -0.79
C THR A 665 -18.12 29.21 -1.26
N LEU A 666 -17.85 28.11 -1.96
CA LEU A 666 -16.54 27.88 -2.58
C LEU A 666 -16.20 28.94 -3.63
N LYS A 667 -17.13 29.27 -4.52
CA LYS A 667 -16.96 30.32 -5.53
C LYS A 667 -16.62 31.67 -4.90
N ASN A 668 -17.33 32.03 -3.83
CA ASN A 668 -17.11 33.27 -3.10
C ASN A 668 -15.74 33.27 -2.40
N PHE A 669 -15.38 32.14 -1.79
CA PHE A 669 -14.07 31.96 -1.15
C PHE A 669 -12.91 32.10 -2.15
N ILE A 670 -12.98 31.44 -3.31
CA ILE A 670 -11.92 31.50 -4.34
C ILE A 670 -11.64 32.94 -4.78
N LYS A 671 -12.66 33.80 -4.78
CA LYS A 671 -12.54 35.22 -5.16
C LYS A 671 -12.24 36.15 -3.99
N SER A 672 -12.24 35.62 -2.77
CA SER A 672 -12.04 36.40 -1.55
C SER A 672 -10.57 36.62 -1.24
N LYS A 673 -10.28 37.60 -0.38
CA LYS A 673 -8.95 37.79 0.20
C LYS A 673 -8.50 36.55 1.00
N GLN A 674 -9.41 35.78 1.58
CA GLN A 674 -9.09 34.62 2.40
C GLN A 674 -8.39 33.50 1.61
N ALA A 675 -8.64 33.37 0.31
CA ALA A 675 -7.92 32.42 -0.54
C ALA A 675 -6.42 32.81 -0.67
N ASN A 676 -6.14 34.09 -0.83
CA ASN A 676 -4.77 34.61 -0.85
C ASN A 676 -4.10 34.49 0.53
N ASP A 677 -4.85 34.75 1.61
CA ASP A 677 -4.36 34.60 2.98
C ASP A 677 -4.02 33.13 3.28
N LEU A 678 -4.83 32.17 2.83
CA LEU A 678 -4.54 30.74 2.95
C LEU A 678 -3.21 30.39 2.25
N GLN A 679 -3.03 30.80 1.00
CA GLN A 679 -1.80 30.55 0.26
C GLN A 679 -0.58 31.19 0.92
N THR A 680 -0.70 32.44 1.35
CA THR A 680 0.38 33.18 2.03
C THR A 680 0.81 32.49 3.32
N ASN A 681 -0.15 32.03 4.13
CA ASN A 681 0.16 31.35 5.38
C ASN A 681 0.73 29.94 5.16
N LEU A 682 0.27 29.19 4.15
CA LEU A 682 0.89 27.91 3.76
C LEU A 682 2.33 28.10 3.27
N ASN A 683 2.62 29.17 2.54
CA ASN A 683 3.99 29.49 2.11
C ASN A 683 4.87 29.86 3.30
N ALA A 684 4.37 30.69 4.22
CA ALA A 684 5.08 31.05 5.43
C ALA A 684 5.40 29.80 6.28
N LEU A 685 4.46 28.84 6.34
CA LEU A 685 4.65 27.57 7.03
C LEU A 685 5.70 26.69 6.36
N ALA A 686 5.62 26.48 5.04
CA ALA A 686 6.61 25.69 4.31
C ALA A 686 8.03 26.26 4.50
N ASN A 687 8.16 27.59 4.48
CA ASN A 687 9.43 28.27 4.69
C ASN A 687 9.95 28.10 6.13
N SER A 688 9.08 28.15 7.15
CA SER A 688 9.50 27.97 8.54
C SER A 688 9.91 26.52 8.86
N LEU A 689 9.37 25.54 8.12
CA LEU A 689 9.67 24.11 8.30
C LEU A 689 10.82 23.60 7.41
N SER A 690 11.23 24.36 6.40
CA SER A 690 12.35 24.02 5.49
C SER A 690 13.68 23.67 6.20
N PRO A 691 14.09 24.38 7.28
CA PRO A 691 15.28 23.99 8.04
C PRO A 691 15.17 22.60 8.68
N ILE A 692 13.96 22.18 9.08
CA ILE A 692 13.72 20.86 9.68
C ILE A 692 13.84 19.77 8.61
N GLN A 693 13.29 20.01 7.42
CA GLN A 693 13.35 19.07 6.30
C GLN A 693 14.79 18.79 5.85
N THR A 694 15.66 19.80 5.90
CA THR A 694 17.05 19.72 5.43
C THR A 694 18.06 19.34 6.52
N ALA A 695 17.64 19.26 7.78
CA ALA A 695 18.51 18.89 8.89
C ALA A 695 18.95 17.42 8.82
N ASN A 696 20.21 17.15 9.21
CA ASN A 696 20.72 15.78 9.38
C ASN A 696 19.99 15.02 10.50
N ASP A 697 19.60 15.74 11.56
CA ASP A 697 18.76 15.23 12.64
C ASP A 697 17.47 16.05 12.67
N GLN A 698 16.42 15.49 12.08
CA GLN A 698 15.11 16.12 11.98
C GLN A 698 14.43 16.26 13.35
N ASN A 699 14.67 15.32 14.28
CA ASN A 699 14.07 15.34 15.61
C ASN A 699 14.64 16.48 16.46
N SER A 700 15.96 16.70 16.38
CA SER A 700 16.62 17.84 17.04
C SER A 700 16.17 19.19 16.45
N ALA A 701 16.04 19.28 15.12
CA ALA A 701 15.48 20.48 14.49
C ALA A 701 14.01 20.73 14.86
N ALA A 702 13.21 19.66 14.96
CA ALA A 702 11.84 19.74 15.45
C ALA A 702 11.78 20.22 16.91
N LEU A 703 12.66 19.72 17.77
CA LEU A 703 12.80 20.19 19.16
C LEU A 703 13.08 21.69 19.23
N ALA A 704 14.02 22.20 18.42
CA ALA A 704 14.33 23.63 18.37
C ALA A 704 13.11 24.48 17.94
N PHE A 705 12.39 24.03 16.90
CA PHE A 705 11.18 24.70 16.44
C PHE A 705 10.08 24.71 17.51
N VAL A 706 9.83 23.57 18.15
CA VAL A 706 8.85 23.41 19.22
C VAL A 706 9.21 24.30 20.42
N LYS A 707 10.46 24.32 20.86
CA LYS A 707 10.94 25.22 21.94
C LYS A 707 10.66 26.68 21.59
N GLN A 708 11.05 27.12 20.39
CA GLN A 708 10.86 28.50 19.95
C GLN A 708 9.38 28.89 19.99
N ARG A 709 8.48 28.00 19.55
CA ARG A 709 7.03 28.22 19.66
C ARG A 709 6.62 28.39 21.11
N PHE A 710 6.98 27.48 22.01
CA PHE A 710 6.61 27.59 23.44
C PHE A 710 7.16 28.84 24.15
N TYR A 711 8.31 29.39 23.70
CA TYR A 711 8.87 30.64 24.23
C TYR A 711 8.18 31.90 23.68
N ASN A 712 7.94 31.96 22.37
CA ASN A 712 7.38 33.13 21.72
C ASN A 712 5.85 33.04 21.65
N THR A 713 5.18 33.58 22.67
CA THR A 713 3.72 33.72 22.70
C THR A 713 3.19 34.95 21.96
N GLU A 714 4.06 35.92 21.62
CA GLU A 714 3.63 37.22 21.06
C GLU A 714 3.68 37.31 19.53
N SER A 715 4.46 36.48 18.82
CA SER A 715 4.46 36.46 17.35
C SER A 715 3.61 35.31 16.83
N LEU A 716 2.47 35.63 16.23
CA LEU A 716 1.63 34.70 15.47
C LEU A 716 2.47 34.03 14.38
N ASP A 717 2.97 32.83 14.67
CA ASP A 717 3.68 32.02 13.69
C ASP A 717 2.70 31.49 12.62
N ALA A 718 3.25 30.98 11.52
CA ALA A 718 2.44 30.57 10.38
C ALA A 718 1.45 29.44 10.70
N LEU A 719 1.82 28.53 11.62
CA LEU A 719 0.95 27.45 12.09
C LEU A 719 -0.24 28.01 12.88
N GLU A 720 -0.02 28.95 13.80
CA GLU A 720 -1.11 29.56 14.58
C GLU A 720 -2.08 30.34 13.69
N LYS A 721 -1.57 31.07 12.70
CA LYS A 721 -2.41 31.73 11.69
C LYS A 721 -3.27 30.73 10.92
N LEU A 722 -2.72 29.57 10.57
CA LEU A 722 -3.47 28.51 9.87
C LEU A 722 -4.48 27.82 10.79
N PHE A 723 -4.17 27.58 12.07
CA PHE A 723 -5.14 27.05 13.04
C PHE A 723 -6.36 27.96 13.21
N ASN A 724 -6.13 29.28 13.21
CA ASN A 724 -7.22 30.26 13.28
C ASN A 724 -8.01 30.38 11.97
N LEU A 725 -7.36 30.16 10.82
CA LEU A 725 -7.98 30.29 9.49
C LEU A 725 -8.74 29.03 9.06
N ALA A 726 -8.25 27.83 9.39
CA ALA A 726 -8.79 26.57 8.89
C ALA A 726 -10.28 26.35 9.21
N PRO A 727 -10.79 26.62 10.43
CA PRO A 727 -12.22 26.45 10.75
C PRO A 727 -13.16 27.33 9.93
N ALA A 728 -12.67 28.46 9.42
CA ALA A 728 -13.44 29.39 8.60
C ALA A 728 -13.45 29.01 7.10
N LEU A 729 -12.67 28.01 6.70
CA LEU A 729 -12.62 27.56 5.30
C LEU A 729 -13.91 26.82 4.92
N PRO A 730 -14.41 27.01 3.68
CA PRO A 730 -15.53 26.22 3.17
C PRO A 730 -15.13 24.75 3.01
N LYS A 731 -16.10 23.84 3.13
CA LYS A 731 -15.87 22.43 2.76
C LYS A 731 -15.63 22.30 1.25
N PRO A 732 -14.74 21.40 0.80
CA PRO A 732 -13.94 20.45 1.59
C PRO A 732 -12.58 21.00 2.07
N LEU A 733 -12.25 22.28 1.86
CA LEU A 733 -10.94 22.84 2.18
C LEU A 733 -10.59 22.75 3.67
N ASN A 734 -11.56 23.00 4.56
CA ASN A 734 -11.38 22.81 6.01
C ASN A 734 -11.00 21.35 6.33
N ASP A 735 -11.69 20.39 5.70
CA ASP A 735 -11.48 18.95 5.91
C ASP A 735 -10.10 18.47 5.41
N TRP A 736 -9.41 19.28 4.59
CA TRP A 736 -8.04 19.01 4.14
C TRP A 736 -6.99 19.73 4.99
N ILE A 737 -7.18 21.03 5.25
CA ILE A 737 -6.17 21.88 5.89
C ILE A 737 -6.12 21.67 7.41
N ALA A 738 -7.26 21.59 8.10
CA ALA A 738 -7.27 21.48 9.56
C ALA A 738 -6.62 20.17 10.08
N PRO A 739 -6.89 18.98 9.48
CA PRO A 739 -6.20 17.76 9.86
C PRO A 739 -4.71 17.81 9.53
N LEU A 740 -4.32 18.40 8.38
CA LEU A 740 -2.92 18.50 7.97
C LEU A 740 -2.08 19.31 8.98
N ILE A 741 -2.56 20.48 9.41
CA ILE A 741 -1.82 21.32 10.37
C ILE A 741 -1.80 20.70 11.77
N THR A 742 -2.89 20.03 12.17
CA THR A 742 -2.96 19.30 13.44
C THR A 742 -1.95 18.17 13.47
N GLN A 743 -1.92 17.37 12.40
CA GLN A 743 -0.97 16.28 12.24
C GLN A 743 0.48 16.77 12.20
N CYS A 744 0.75 17.85 11.46
CA CYS A 744 2.07 18.46 11.43
C CYS A 744 2.53 18.85 12.85
N TRP A 745 1.65 19.50 13.64
CA TRP A 745 1.98 19.89 15.01
C TRP A 745 2.25 18.68 15.91
N GLN A 746 1.40 17.65 15.85
CA GLN A 746 1.60 16.41 16.61
C GLN A 746 2.91 15.71 16.26
N GLN A 747 3.25 15.62 14.97
CA GLN A 747 4.50 14.98 14.53
C GLN A 747 5.74 15.78 14.91
N LEU A 748 5.67 17.12 14.90
CA LEU A 748 6.75 17.96 15.42
C LEU A 748 6.96 17.75 16.93
N MET A 749 5.87 17.66 17.70
CA MET A 749 5.91 17.36 19.13
C MET A 749 6.49 15.97 19.41
N GLN A 750 6.13 14.96 18.61
CA GLN A 750 6.69 13.62 18.70
C GLN A 750 8.19 13.59 18.35
N GLY A 751 8.62 14.34 17.32
CA GLY A 751 10.04 14.51 16.99
C GLY A 751 10.81 15.17 18.12
N ALA A 752 10.23 16.19 18.77
CA ALA A 752 10.80 16.84 19.93
C ALA A 752 10.95 15.87 21.12
N GLN A 753 9.91 15.08 21.41
CA GLN A 753 9.93 14.03 22.43
C GLN A 753 11.06 13.02 22.19
N GLN A 754 11.18 12.53 20.95
CA GLN A 754 12.24 11.60 20.57
C GLN A 754 13.63 12.22 20.77
N SER A 755 13.84 13.47 20.36
CA SER A 755 15.14 14.14 20.54
C SER A 755 15.51 14.31 22.01
N ILE A 756 14.53 14.66 22.87
CA ILE A 756 14.76 14.78 24.32
C ILE A 756 15.13 13.41 24.91
N SER A 757 14.41 12.36 24.52
CA SER A 757 14.70 10.98 24.95
C SER A 757 16.11 10.54 24.51
N ASP A 758 16.47 10.77 23.24
CA ASP A 758 17.78 10.42 22.71
C ASP A 758 18.91 11.14 23.47
N GLN A 759 18.75 12.44 23.75
CA GLN A 759 19.72 13.21 24.54
C GLN A 759 19.83 12.71 25.99
N TRP A 760 18.73 12.27 26.60
CA TRP A 760 18.74 11.68 27.94
C TRP A 760 19.52 10.35 27.96
N GLN A 761 19.18 9.46 27.01
CA GLN A 761 19.77 8.14 26.87
C GLN A 761 21.24 8.18 26.45
N SER A 762 21.67 9.20 25.71
CA SER A 762 23.05 9.30 25.24
C SER A 762 23.97 10.03 26.21
N ASN A 763 23.46 11.03 26.94
CA ASN A 763 24.32 11.97 27.66
C ASN A 763 24.17 11.87 29.19
N VAL A 764 22.94 11.74 29.71
CA VAL A 764 22.70 11.85 31.16
C VAL A 764 22.65 10.48 31.83
N LEU A 765 21.82 9.58 31.31
CA LEU A 765 21.59 8.27 31.91
C LEU A 765 22.85 7.40 31.96
N PRO A 766 23.69 7.29 30.90
CA PRO A 766 24.89 6.47 30.95
C PRO A 766 25.90 6.97 31.99
N PHE A 767 26.07 8.29 32.11
CA PHE A 767 26.97 8.86 33.11
C PHE A 767 26.48 8.55 34.53
N TYR A 768 25.17 8.71 34.77
CA TYR A 768 24.57 8.36 36.05
C TYR A 768 24.78 6.87 36.38
N GLN A 769 24.43 5.97 35.45
CA GLN A 769 24.56 4.52 35.65
C GLN A 769 26.00 4.08 35.93
N GLN A 770 26.98 4.71 35.28
CA GLN A 770 28.40 4.37 35.42
C GLN A 770 29.06 4.96 36.67
N SER A 771 28.73 6.21 37.02
CA SER A 771 29.53 7.00 37.99
C SER A 771 28.79 7.34 39.28
N ILE A 772 27.48 7.05 39.36
CA ILE A 772 26.63 7.44 40.49
C ILE A 772 25.75 6.30 40.97
N ALA A 773 25.05 5.63 40.05
CA ALA A 773 24.14 4.55 40.37
C ALA A 773 24.86 3.41 41.09
N ASN A 774 24.18 2.78 42.05
CA ASN A 774 24.69 1.65 42.83
C ASN A 774 25.93 1.95 43.70
N LEU A 775 26.39 3.20 43.79
CA LEU A 775 27.52 3.62 44.64
C LEU A 775 27.01 4.37 45.88
N TYR A 776 27.78 4.36 46.96
CA TYR A 776 27.48 5.15 48.15
C TYR A 776 27.62 6.66 47.81
N PRO A 777 26.65 7.53 48.15
CA PRO A 777 25.53 7.32 49.08
C PRO A 777 24.19 6.92 48.45
N PHE A 778 24.09 6.81 47.13
CA PHE A 778 22.83 6.47 46.42
C PHE A 778 22.39 5.03 46.66
N ASN A 779 23.37 4.13 46.84
CA ASN A 779 23.15 2.81 47.42
C ASN A 779 23.87 2.75 48.78
N PRO A 780 23.12 2.81 49.91
CA PRO A 780 23.70 2.77 51.25
C PRO A 780 24.51 1.49 51.57
N GLN A 781 24.29 0.41 50.82
CA GLN A 781 24.96 -0.88 51.00
C GLN A 781 26.21 -1.05 50.11
N ALA A 782 26.54 -0.05 49.29
CA ALA A 782 27.68 -0.13 48.38
C ALA A 782 29.01 0.13 49.11
N ASN A 783 30.02 -0.67 48.79
CA ASN A 783 31.39 -0.46 49.27
C ASN A 783 32.12 0.64 48.51
N ASP A 784 31.84 0.74 47.20
CA ASP A 784 32.41 1.76 46.33
C ASP A 784 31.61 3.08 46.46
N LYS A 785 32.34 4.20 46.35
CA LYS A 785 31.85 5.53 46.66
C LYS A 785 31.82 6.41 45.42
N VAL A 786 30.79 7.24 45.29
CA VAL A 786 30.75 8.29 44.26
C VAL A 786 31.91 9.25 44.49
N SER A 787 32.68 9.58 43.46
CA SER A 787 33.76 10.57 43.59
C SER A 787 33.22 11.99 43.71
N GLU A 788 33.98 12.89 44.35
CA GLU A 788 33.62 14.32 44.42
C GLU A 788 33.39 14.91 43.03
N ALA A 789 34.28 14.57 42.09
CA ALA A 789 34.21 15.04 40.72
C ALA A 789 32.92 14.58 40.01
N ALA A 790 32.52 13.31 40.18
CA ALA A 790 31.30 12.79 39.57
C ALA A 790 30.04 13.42 40.18
N PHE A 791 29.99 13.54 41.51
CA PHE A 791 28.88 14.19 42.22
C PHE A 791 28.74 15.66 41.80
N THR A 792 29.86 16.38 41.77
CA THR A 792 29.93 17.79 41.36
C THR A 792 29.52 17.96 39.91
N HIS A 793 30.07 17.16 38.99
CA HIS A 793 29.72 17.24 37.56
C HIS A 793 28.22 17.08 37.30
N PHE A 794 27.57 16.18 38.04
CA PHE A 794 26.17 15.84 37.83
C PHE A 794 25.19 16.82 38.49
N PHE A 795 25.41 17.18 39.76
CA PHE A 795 24.44 17.93 40.57
C PHE A 795 24.72 19.44 40.72
N LYS A 796 25.91 19.92 40.37
CA LYS A 796 26.21 21.37 40.51
C LYS A 796 25.18 22.23 39.74
N PRO A 797 25.03 23.51 40.10
CA PRO A 797 24.28 24.46 39.27
C PRO A 797 24.77 24.42 37.81
N HIS A 798 23.84 24.28 36.86
CA HIS A 798 24.14 24.05 35.44
C HIS A 798 25.06 22.83 35.15
N GLY A 799 25.12 21.87 36.08
CA GLY A 799 25.72 20.55 35.91
C GLY A 799 24.90 19.68 34.96
N LEU A 800 25.37 18.46 34.70
CA LEU A 800 24.81 17.59 33.65
C LEU A 800 23.28 17.44 33.74
N LEU A 801 22.76 17.17 34.94
CA LEU A 801 21.33 16.91 35.14
C LEU A 801 20.49 18.18 35.05
N LEU A 802 20.87 19.25 35.75
CA LEU A 802 20.06 20.47 35.77
C LEU A 802 20.11 21.20 34.44
N LYS A 803 21.28 21.21 33.78
CA LYS A 803 21.41 21.77 32.43
C LYS A 803 20.48 21.04 31.45
N PHE A 804 20.41 19.71 31.52
CA PHE A 804 19.46 18.96 30.70
C PHE A 804 18.01 19.37 31.00
N TYR A 805 17.64 19.53 32.26
CA TYR A 805 16.30 19.98 32.64
C TYR A 805 15.98 21.38 32.09
N GLU A 806 16.89 22.35 32.30
CA GLU A 806 16.75 23.74 31.84
C GLU A 806 16.62 23.81 30.32
N ASP A 807 17.49 23.08 29.61
CA ASP A 807 17.51 23.11 28.16
C ASP A 807 16.30 22.38 27.55
N ASN A 808 15.87 21.23 28.11
CA ASN A 808 14.97 20.30 27.43
C ASN A 808 13.59 20.10 28.06
N MET A 809 13.41 20.36 29.36
CA MET A 809 12.13 20.12 30.05
C MET A 809 11.45 21.40 30.50
N GLN A 810 12.21 22.34 31.07
CA GLN A 810 11.73 23.62 31.58
C GLN A 810 10.88 24.43 30.58
N PRO A 811 11.17 24.48 29.25
CA PRO A 811 10.34 25.23 28.31
C PRO A 811 8.86 24.82 28.34
N PHE A 812 8.60 23.55 28.69
CA PHE A 812 7.31 22.87 28.59
C PHE A 812 6.60 22.68 29.93
N ILE A 813 7.15 23.22 31.03
CA ILE A 813 6.60 23.05 32.38
C ILE A 813 6.27 24.42 32.98
N ASN A 814 5.13 24.52 33.68
CA ASN A 814 4.75 25.70 34.45
C ASN A 814 5.38 25.65 35.84
N GLU A 815 6.54 26.27 36.02
CA GLU A 815 7.26 26.25 37.31
C GLU A 815 6.61 27.07 38.43
N ASN A 816 5.73 28.02 38.09
CA ASN A 816 5.08 28.89 39.08
C ASN A 816 3.93 28.22 39.86
N SER A 817 3.68 26.92 39.61
CA SER A 817 2.62 26.14 40.25
C SER A 817 3.19 25.28 41.39
N LYS A 818 2.44 25.17 42.49
CA LYS A 818 2.84 24.37 43.67
C LYS A 818 3.07 22.89 43.32
N ASP A 819 2.36 22.42 42.29
CA ASP A 819 2.57 21.15 41.59
C ASP A 819 2.81 21.44 40.10
N PRO A 820 4.00 21.12 39.55
CA PRO A 820 4.37 21.50 38.19
C PRO A 820 3.43 20.88 37.16
N SER A 821 2.64 21.72 36.49
CA SER A 821 1.77 21.30 35.38
C SER A 821 2.49 21.41 34.04
N LEU A 822 2.22 20.49 33.12
CA LEU A 822 2.70 20.55 31.75
C LEU A 822 2.02 21.70 30.97
N LYS A 823 2.78 22.42 30.16
CA LYS A 823 2.24 23.40 29.22
C LYS A 823 1.66 22.65 28.02
N ALA A 824 0.40 22.94 27.68
CA ALA A 824 -0.21 22.50 26.43
C ALA A 824 -0.33 23.68 25.47
N ARG A 825 -0.09 23.43 24.18
CA ARG A 825 -0.35 24.40 23.10
C ARG A 825 -1.09 23.70 21.97
N ASP A 826 -2.18 24.32 21.51
CA ASP A 826 -3.06 23.77 20.47
C ASP A 826 -3.58 22.36 20.80
N GLY A 827 -3.83 22.09 22.08
CA GLY A 827 -4.32 20.80 22.59
C GLY A 827 -3.26 19.70 22.70
N VAL A 828 -1.97 20.00 22.48
CA VAL A 828 -0.86 19.03 22.58
C VAL A 828 0.16 19.48 23.63
N SER A 829 0.61 18.56 24.47
CA SER A 829 1.68 18.73 25.47
C SER A 829 2.80 17.71 25.26
N LEU A 830 3.97 17.96 25.86
CA LEU A 830 4.99 16.93 26.04
C LEU A 830 4.71 16.21 27.36
N ASP A 831 4.25 14.96 27.25
CA ASP A 831 3.74 14.18 28.37
C ASP A 831 4.87 13.53 29.16
N PHE A 832 5.63 14.34 29.91
CA PHE A 832 6.66 13.81 30.81
C PHE A 832 6.03 12.96 31.92
N SER A 833 6.67 11.84 32.25
CA SER A 833 6.18 10.94 33.29
C SER A 833 6.21 11.61 34.67
N ASN A 834 5.21 11.31 35.50
CA ASN A 834 5.18 11.79 36.89
C ASN A 834 6.40 11.34 37.69
N GLU A 835 6.95 10.17 37.36
CA GLU A 835 8.20 9.68 37.93
C GLU A 835 9.36 10.63 37.59
N ALA A 836 9.56 10.96 36.31
CA ALA A 836 10.63 11.86 35.90
C ALA A 836 10.52 13.23 36.58
N LEU A 837 9.32 13.82 36.59
CA LEU A 837 9.08 15.11 37.26
C LEU A 837 9.43 15.04 38.76
N ASN A 838 9.06 13.96 39.44
CA ASN A 838 9.40 13.75 40.84
C ASN A 838 10.91 13.58 41.06
N GLN A 839 11.62 12.87 40.18
CA GLN A 839 13.07 12.68 40.29
C GLN A 839 13.83 13.99 40.09
N PHE A 840 13.42 14.86 39.16
CA PHE A 840 13.99 16.20 39.03
C PHE A 840 13.71 17.08 40.25
N LYS A 841 12.54 16.93 40.88
CA LYS A 841 12.24 17.61 42.16
C LYS A 841 13.19 17.15 43.27
N GLN A 842 13.48 15.84 43.38
CA GLN A 842 14.47 15.33 44.34
C GLN A 842 15.89 15.82 44.02
N ALA A 843 16.27 15.85 42.75
CA ALA A 843 17.58 16.38 42.33
C ALA A 843 17.78 17.85 42.72
N LYS A 844 16.76 18.70 42.50
CA LYS A 844 16.80 20.11 42.94
C LYS A 844 16.94 20.24 44.46
N LYS A 845 16.37 19.33 45.25
CA LYS A 845 16.57 19.29 46.72
C LYS A 845 18.00 18.94 47.09
N ILE A 846 18.57 17.89 46.49
CA ILE A 846 19.99 17.51 46.71
C ILE A 846 20.88 18.71 46.37
N GLN A 847 20.65 19.35 45.23
CA GLN A 847 21.41 20.53 44.83
C GLN A 847 21.29 21.68 45.86
N ALA A 848 20.07 22.03 46.27
CA ALA A 848 19.84 23.10 47.23
C ALA A 848 20.54 22.84 48.58
N LEU A 849 20.60 21.58 49.00
CA LEU A 849 21.24 21.16 50.25
C LEU A 849 22.77 21.24 50.21
N TYR A 850 23.40 20.74 49.16
CA TYR A 850 24.87 20.60 49.12
C TYR A 850 25.56 21.74 48.38
N PHE A 851 24.94 22.37 47.39
CA PHE A 851 25.59 23.39 46.58
C PHE A 851 25.17 24.80 46.98
N ASN A 852 23.91 25.01 47.39
CA ASN A 852 23.38 26.34 47.74
C ASN A 852 23.79 27.45 46.73
N ASN A 853 23.66 27.15 45.42
CA ASN A 853 24.09 27.99 44.28
C ASN A 853 25.61 28.18 44.09
N HIS A 854 26.46 27.44 44.79
CA HIS A 854 27.90 27.37 44.55
C HIS A 854 28.27 26.23 43.59
N GLU A 855 29.46 26.29 42.97
CA GLU A 855 29.91 25.25 42.03
C GLU A 855 30.42 23.98 42.72
N HIS A 856 30.82 24.08 43.99
CA HIS A 856 31.34 22.99 44.79
C HIS A 856 30.40 22.68 45.95
N PRO A 857 30.26 21.40 46.34
CA PRO A 857 29.46 21.03 47.48
C PRO A 857 30.09 21.60 48.76
N SER A 858 29.28 22.19 49.64
CA SER A 858 29.73 22.73 50.91
C SER A 858 28.61 22.66 51.97
N LEU A 859 28.97 22.27 53.18
CA LEU A 859 28.11 22.21 54.36
C LEU A 859 28.83 22.80 55.55
N HIS A 860 28.18 23.74 56.23
CA HIS A 860 28.63 24.29 57.50
C HIS A 860 27.83 23.67 58.65
N ILE A 861 28.50 22.91 59.53
CA ILE A 861 27.85 22.06 60.53
C ILE A 861 28.26 22.51 61.92
N GLY A 862 27.30 23.02 62.69
CA GLY A 862 27.45 23.25 64.13
C GLY A 862 27.30 21.94 64.90
N LEU A 863 28.23 21.67 65.81
CA LEU A 863 28.31 20.48 66.64
C LEU A 863 28.33 20.88 68.10
N GLN A 864 27.48 20.25 68.90
CA GLN A 864 27.48 20.38 70.35
C GLN A 864 27.16 19.01 70.97
N PRO A 865 27.97 18.51 71.91
CA PRO A 865 27.63 17.30 72.66
C PRO A 865 26.26 17.38 73.33
N GLY A 866 25.49 16.30 73.24
CA GLY A 866 24.27 16.10 74.01
C GLY A 866 24.61 15.85 75.48
N SER A 867 23.68 16.21 76.37
CA SER A 867 23.81 16.03 77.82
C SER A 867 22.84 14.92 78.24
N GLN A 868 23.32 13.89 78.97
CA GLN A 868 22.71 13.53 80.27
C GLN A 868 23.38 12.45 81.16
N ASP A 869 24.32 11.60 80.70
CA ASP A 869 24.81 10.50 81.57
C ASP A 869 26.18 10.72 82.25
N GLY A 870 26.90 11.81 81.97
CA GLY A 870 28.17 12.12 82.65
C GLY A 870 29.33 11.12 82.43
N ASN A 871 29.09 10.05 81.69
CA ASN A 871 30.01 8.94 81.48
C ASN A 871 31.06 9.19 80.39
N ILE A 872 31.00 10.31 79.67
CA ILE A 872 31.93 10.71 78.61
C ILE A 872 32.75 11.92 79.07
N ARG A 873 34.08 11.77 79.08
CA ARG A 873 35.04 12.80 79.52
C ARG A 873 35.50 13.70 78.38
N ASP A 874 35.92 13.08 77.27
CA ASP A 874 36.48 13.78 76.10
C ASP A 874 35.82 13.23 74.82
N ILE A 875 35.52 14.10 73.86
CA ILE A 875 35.06 13.73 72.51
C ILE A 875 36.03 14.37 71.51
N ALA A 876 36.47 13.60 70.51
CA ALA A 876 37.31 14.07 69.42
C ALA A 876 36.67 13.71 68.08
N LEU A 877 36.48 14.72 67.23
CA LEU A 877 36.00 14.58 65.86
C LEU A 877 37.08 15.11 64.93
N GLN A 878 37.50 14.31 63.97
CA GLN A 878 38.51 14.67 62.97
C GLN A 878 37.94 14.49 61.57
N LEU A 879 38.10 15.51 60.74
CA LEU A 879 37.71 15.52 59.33
C LEU A 879 38.89 16.07 58.53
N GLY A 880 39.73 15.18 58.01
CA GLY A 880 40.95 15.57 57.32
C GLY A 880 41.89 16.40 58.20
N ARG A 881 42.07 17.68 57.85
CA ARG A 881 42.90 18.64 58.61
C ARG A 881 42.13 19.36 59.73
N GLN A 882 40.79 19.33 59.71
CA GLN A 882 39.97 19.89 60.78
C GLN A 882 39.87 18.89 61.93
N ALA A 883 40.13 19.34 63.16
CA ALA A 883 39.93 18.55 64.37
C ALA A 883 39.20 19.39 65.42
N ILE A 884 38.14 18.82 65.97
CA ILE A 884 37.27 19.40 66.99
C ILE A 884 37.39 18.52 68.22
N THR A 885 37.63 19.13 69.39
CA THR A 885 37.67 18.40 70.66
C THR A 885 36.73 19.04 71.67
N PHE A 886 35.97 18.21 72.37
CA PHE A 886 35.14 18.61 73.49
C PHE A 886 35.68 17.97 74.76
N ASN A 887 35.95 18.81 75.77
CA ASN A 887 36.39 18.43 77.11
C ASN A 887 35.63 19.27 78.14
N ALA A 888 35.95 19.13 79.42
CA ALA A 888 35.28 19.83 80.51
C ALA A 888 35.18 21.37 80.34
N LYS A 889 36.08 22.02 79.58
CA LYS A 889 36.09 23.48 79.38
C LYS A 889 35.16 23.97 78.28
N ASN A 890 34.81 23.13 77.31
CA ASN A 890 34.06 23.52 76.11
C ASN A 890 32.91 22.56 75.74
N MET A 891 32.55 21.62 76.62
CA MET A 891 31.47 20.64 76.42
C MET A 891 30.11 21.26 76.06
N MET A 892 29.84 22.49 76.53
CA MET A 892 28.60 23.22 76.26
C MET A 892 28.72 24.24 75.11
N LYS A 893 29.89 24.38 74.49
CA LYS A 893 30.13 25.34 73.41
C LYS A 893 29.88 24.67 72.07
N MET A 894 29.14 25.34 71.20
CA MET A 894 29.02 24.93 69.80
C MET A 894 30.35 25.15 69.08
N GLN A 895 30.78 24.14 68.33
CA GLN A 895 31.95 24.20 67.45
C GLN A 895 31.51 23.89 66.02
N TYR A 896 32.27 24.34 65.04
CA TYR A 896 31.87 24.25 63.62
C TYR A 896 32.82 23.38 62.83
N LEU A 897 32.25 22.62 61.90
CA LEU A 897 32.93 21.76 60.96
C LEU A 897 32.47 22.10 59.54
N ASP A 898 33.41 22.18 58.61
CA ASP A 898 33.09 22.40 57.19
C ASP A 898 33.29 21.10 56.43
N TRP A 899 32.31 20.70 55.63
CA TRP A 899 32.42 19.58 54.71
C TRP A 899 32.23 20.07 53.27
N PRO A 900 33.06 19.64 52.31
CA PRO A 900 34.23 18.78 52.46
C PRO A 900 35.47 19.57 52.94
N ASN A 901 36.28 18.98 53.81
CA ASN A 901 37.64 19.47 54.14
C ASN A 901 38.70 18.34 53.97
N ASN A 902 38.41 17.45 53.05
CA ASN A 902 39.08 16.17 52.85
C ASN A 902 39.62 16.09 51.43
N THR A 903 40.85 15.61 51.24
CA THR A 903 41.24 14.99 49.96
C THR A 903 40.67 13.58 49.87
N ASP A 904 40.67 12.92 48.70
CA ASP A 904 40.08 11.58 48.50
C ASP A 904 40.55 10.48 49.49
N ASN A 905 41.67 10.69 50.20
CA ASN A 905 42.22 9.78 51.20
C ASN A 905 42.17 10.31 52.65
N ALA A 906 41.53 11.46 52.90
CA ALA A 906 41.45 12.01 54.24
C ALA A 906 40.50 11.17 55.12
N GLN A 907 40.96 10.93 56.35
CA GLN A 907 40.22 10.16 57.35
C GLN A 907 39.17 11.05 58.03
N ALA A 908 37.95 10.54 58.15
CA ALA A 908 36.96 11.06 59.08
C ALA A 908 36.92 10.12 60.29
N SER A 909 37.00 10.64 61.51
CA SER A 909 36.90 9.80 62.71
C SER A 909 36.21 10.51 63.84
N ILE A 910 35.47 9.73 64.62
CA ILE A 910 34.80 10.15 65.84
C ILE A 910 35.27 9.22 66.94
N GLY A 911 35.64 9.79 68.07
CA GLY A 911 36.00 9.00 69.23
C GLY A 911 35.66 9.73 70.50
N PHE A 912 35.53 8.97 71.57
CA PHE A 912 35.30 9.51 72.89
C PHE A 912 36.02 8.66 73.94
N VAL A 913 36.32 9.29 75.08
CA VAL A 913 36.93 8.65 76.24
C VAL A 913 35.91 8.65 77.35
N ASP A 914 35.63 7.48 77.92
CA ASP A 914 34.74 7.39 79.08
C ASP A 914 35.42 7.87 80.37
N VAL A 915 34.65 8.00 81.45
CA VAL A 915 35.17 8.38 82.78
C VAL A 915 36.21 7.40 83.34
N ASN A 916 36.23 6.16 82.85
CA ASN A 916 37.20 5.12 83.24
C ASN A 916 38.47 5.15 82.38
N GLY A 917 38.56 6.06 81.41
CA GLY A 917 39.72 6.22 80.52
C GLY A 917 39.74 5.27 79.33
N LYS A 918 38.69 4.47 79.10
CA LYS A 918 38.59 3.58 77.93
C LYS A 918 38.20 4.41 76.71
N GLN A 919 38.88 4.15 75.59
CA GLN A 919 38.71 4.89 74.34
C GLN A 919 37.85 4.11 73.36
N TYR A 920 36.90 4.81 72.75
CA TYR A 920 36.07 4.31 71.66
C TYR A 920 36.35 5.16 70.43
N ARG A 921 36.54 4.53 69.26
CA ARG A 921 36.79 5.23 67.99
C ARG A 921 36.12 4.51 66.84
N SER A 922 35.46 5.28 65.99
CA SER A 922 35.00 4.88 64.67
C SER A 922 35.69 5.75 63.61
N ASN A 923 36.04 5.16 62.48
CA ASN A 923 36.69 5.85 61.39
C ASN A 923 36.16 5.43 60.03
N THR A 924 36.22 6.36 59.10
CA THR A 924 35.83 6.22 57.70
C THR A 924 36.81 7.02 56.86
N GLN A 925 36.75 6.85 55.54
CA GLN A 925 37.71 7.49 54.62
C GLN A 925 37.01 8.08 53.40
N GLY A 926 37.64 9.12 52.85
CA GLY A 926 37.28 9.75 51.58
C GLY A 926 36.23 10.84 51.68
N PHE A 927 35.80 11.32 50.51
CA PHE A 927 34.86 12.44 50.36
C PHE A 927 33.58 12.26 51.18
N TRP A 928 33.00 11.05 51.16
CA TRP A 928 31.77 10.72 51.89
C TRP A 928 31.97 10.26 53.34
N GLY A 929 33.21 10.24 53.84
CA GLY A 929 33.53 9.65 55.15
C GLY A 929 32.73 10.26 56.32
N LEU A 930 32.49 11.58 56.30
CA LEU A 930 31.67 12.23 57.33
C LEU A 930 30.23 11.70 57.33
N LEU A 931 29.60 11.57 56.15
CA LEU A 931 28.24 11.08 56.03
C LEU A 931 28.16 9.63 56.48
N GLU A 932 29.08 8.78 56.03
CA GLU A 932 29.16 7.37 56.43
C GLU A 932 29.27 7.22 57.95
N LEU A 933 30.16 8.00 58.56
CA LEU A 933 30.36 8.01 59.99
C LEU A 933 29.10 8.46 60.73
N MET A 934 28.45 9.54 60.29
CA MET A 934 27.26 10.07 60.95
C MET A 934 26.04 9.14 60.80
N ASN A 935 25.93 8.39 59.69
CA ASN A 935 24.86 7.39 59.48
C ASN A 935 25.07 6.09 60.27
N THR A 936 26.17 5.94 61.01
CA THR A 936 26.26 4.91 62.06
C THR A 936 25.42 5.24 63.29
N GLY A 937 25.01 6.51 63.44
CA GLY A 937 24.12 6.98 64.50
C GLY A 937 22.67 7.13 64.03
N GLN A 938 21.74 7.13 64.99
CA GLN A 938 20.31 7.36 64.73
C GLN A 938 19.97 8.84 64.82
N PHE A 939 19.42 9.40 63.75
CA PHE A 939 18.98 10.80 63.71
C PHE A 939 17.56 10.97 64.24
N THR A 940 17.36 11.99 65.07
CA THR A 940 16.05 12.48 65.51
C THR A 940 15.97 13.98 65.29
N ASN A 941 14.84 14.46 64.78
CA ASN A 941 14.63 15.89 64.53
C ASN A 941 14.32 16.61 65.86
N ILE A 942 15.07 17.68 66.18
CA ILE A 942 14.84 18.51 67.37
C ILE A 942 14.06 19.77 67.00
N SER A 943 14.47 20.44 65.91
CA SER A 943 13.84 21.67 65.41
C SER A 943 14.14 21.86 63.92
N LYS A 944 13.60 22.91 63.31
CA LYS A 944 13.74 23.22 61.86
C LYS A 944 15.19 23.18 61.35
N HIS A 945 16.17 23.50 62.19
CA HIS A 945 17.60 23.57 61.85
C HIS A 945 18.49 22.72 62.78
N ALA A 946 17.90 21.86 63.62
CA ALA A 946 18.64 21.10 64.62
C ALA A 946 18.23 19.63 64.66
N TRP A 947 19.23 18.74 64.71
CA TRP A 947 19.06 17.30 64.78
C TRP A 947 19.88 16.72 65.92
N ARG A 948 19.39 15.66 66.53
CA ARG A 948 20.10 14.84 67.51
C ARG A 948 20.56 13.59 66.79
N VAL A 949 21.84 13.24 66.92
CA VAL A 949 22.39 11.96 66.47
C VAL A 949 22.91 11.19 67.69
N VAL A 950 22.47 9.95 67.84
CA VAL A 950 22.88 9.05 68.93
C VAL A 950 23.63 7.87 68.34
N PHE A 951 24.88 7.69 68.77
CA PHE A 951 25.70 6.53 68.39
C PHE A 951 25.58 5.46 69.48
N ASN A 952 24.90 4.36 69.15
CA ASN A 952 24.77 3.20 70.04
C ASN A 952 25.61 2.04 69.45
N GLN A 953 26.57 1.52 70.20
CA GLN A 953 27.44 0.43 69.76
C GLN A 953 26.90 -0.97 70.11
N ASN A 954 25.58 -1.22 70.03
CA ASN A 954 24.95 -2.55 70.24
C ASN A 954 25.46 -3.36 71.45
N ASN A 955 26.03 -2.69 72.45
CA ASN A 955 26.71 -3.27 73.59
C ASN A 955 26.37 -2.40 74.80
N ALA A 956 25.69 -3.01 75.78
CA ALA A 956 25.21 -2.33 76.98
C ALA A 956 26.34 -1.69 77.82
N ASP A 957 27.59 -2.13 77.63
CA ASP A 957 28.76 -1.63 78.36
C ASP A 957 29.43 -0.41 77.70
N VAL A 958 28.90 0.12 76.59
CA VAL A 958 29.44 1.30 75.89
C VAL A 958 28.53 2.50 76.11
N PRO A 959 29.02 3.64 76.63
CA PRO A 959 28.20 4.83 76.80
C PRO A 959 27.68 5.34 75.45
N GLU A 960 26.41 5.76 75.41
CA GLU A 960 25.84 6.37 74.22
C GLU A 960 26.45 7.75 73.98
N LEU A 961 26.97 7.98 72.77
CA LEU A 961 27.43 9.31 72.36
C LEU A 961 26.28 10.06 71.69
N GLU A 962 25.80 11.11 72.35
CA GLU A 962 24.81 12.04 71.78
C GLU A 962 25.53 13.29 71.24
N LEU A 963 25.22 13.68 69.99
CA LEU A 963 25.57 14.99 69.44
C LEU A 963 24.31 15.72 68.97
N LYS A 964 24.26 17.02 69.25
CA LYS A 964 23.33 17.99 68.65
C LYS A 964 24.01 18.66 67.46
N LEU A 965 23.38 18.53 66.32
CA LEU A 965 23.79 19.07 65.03
C LEU A 965 22.95 20.30 64.73
N HIS A 966 23.59 21.38 64.29
CA HIS A 966 22.94 22.59 63.82
C HIS A 966 23.37 22.89 62.39
N ILE A 967 22.41 22.89 61.46
CA ILE A 967 22.67 23.08 60.03
C ILE A 967 21.63 24.07 59.48
N ASN A 968 22.07 25.03 58.68
CA ASN A 968 21.22 26.06 58.09
C ASN A 968 20.40 25.53 56.91
N SER A 969 19.61 24.49 57.14
CA SER A 969 18.70 23.87 56.18
C SER A 969 17.43 23.42 56.90
N THR A 970 16.32 23.29 56.19
CA THR A 970 15.07 22.72 56.74
C THR A 970 15.06 21.19 56.75
N GLU A 971 16.06 20.59 56.12
CA GLU A 971 16.18 19.17 55.81
C GLU A 971 17.62 18.73 56.17
N ASN A 972 17.82 17.56 56.79
CA ASN A 972 19.13 17.09 57.26
C ASN A 972 20.04 16.61 56.11
N PRO A 973 21.11 17.31 55.72
CA PRO A 973 22.02 16.87 54.65
C PRO A 973 22.99 15.76 55.08
N LEU A 974 22.95 15.28 56.32
CA LEU A 974 23.76 14.13 56.77
C LEU A 974 22.97 12.82 56.75
N ASP A 975 21.66 12.86 56.47
CA ASP A 975 20.80 11.67 56.38
C ASP A 975 20.90 11.04 54.99
N ILE A 976 21.41 9.80 54.93
CA ILE A 976 21.63 9.10 53.66
C ILE A 976 20.34 8.68 52.96
N GLY A 977 19.22 8.54 53.68
CA GLY A 977 17.93 8.13 53.12
C GLY A 977 17.50 9.03 51.95
N ARG A 978 17.96 10.29 51.94
CA ARG A 978 17.68 11.28 50.90
C ARG A 978 18.25 10.92 49.53
N PHE A 979 19.43 10.30 49.49
CA PHE A 979 20.03 9.85 48.24
C PHE A 979 19.35 8.60 47.71
N SER A 980 18.86 7.73 48.60
CA SER A 980 18.17 6.49 48.22
C SER A 980 16.83 6.73 47.49
N HIS A 981 16.24 7.91 47.67
CA HIS A 981 15.01 8.32 46.97
C HIS A 981 15.25 8.90 45.58
N PHE A 982 16.50 9.17 45.20
CA PHE A 982 16.84 9.69 43.88
C PHE A 982 17.33 8.58 42.97
N GLN A 983 16.64 8.39 41.85
CA GLN A 983 17.05 7.54 40.75
C GLN A 983 16.81 8.27 39.44
N ALA A 984 17.82 8.32 38.57
CA ALA A 984 17.62 8.85 37.23
C ALA A 984 16.69 7.89 36.48
N PRO A 985 15.52 8.34 36.00
CA PRO A 985 14.53 7.44 35.40
C PRO A 985 15.05 6.85 34.08
N ASP A 986 14.68 5.60 33.81
CA ASP A 986 15.03 4.93 32.55
C ASP A 986 14.29 5.55 31.35
N SER A 987 13.13 6.19 31.55
CA SER A 987 12.39 6.95 30.53
C SER A 987 11.85 8.26 31.10
N LEU A 988 11.88 9.32 30.28
CA LEU A 988 11.30 10.63 30.64
C LEU A 988 9.81 10.76 30.30
N PHE A 989 9.31 9.92 29.41
CA PHE A 989 7.93 9.93 28.91
C PHE A 989 7.23 8.62 29.24
#